data_AF-A0A7J3BAL0-F1
#
_entry.id   AF-A0A7J3BAL0-F1
#
_cell.length_a   1.000
_cell.length_b   1.000
_cell.length_c   1.000
_cell.angle_alpha   90.00
_cell.angle_beta   90.00
_cell.angle_gamma   90.00
#
_symmetry.space_group_name_H-M   'P 1'
#
loop_
_entity.id
_entity.type
_entity.pdbx_description
1 polymer ?
#
loop_
_entity_poly.entity_id
_entity_poly.type
_entity_poly.pdbx_seq_one_letter_code
_entity_poly.pdbx_strand_id
1 'polypeptide(L)'
;MSKETQKKLEELGRKMATDIENEKGPEFETVLRTKSNTLYDESIGCLRLGEKKETRKFMSMAQARTFMQTVAIAAKTKQFLEQNLHTSIRGLFYQLKFTLGEDIDEELFSEQSESNALLEDLEVALRIKREDLNLTTDRKGVVAGPMVVEDNFGGEKTIIDCTKQGRSGWMIPSDVDNGMEIKELDAEYVLLCEKDAIWQRLNEDRFWKKENCLLITPKGQASRGTRRLLRKLADRKLPIYCFSIDGSEPFIHIDENGLIRNEKIEDFYQKQFDRFGAVETHFYEKGVADGKALEIDENGKQMTGNILNVIRHPTYEPLYEVKTESGFSIRVTRSHSVMVFDDYKITPKMTSELKKGDLLVVPTNVPNNEKLKEVEFITLAEREAPELLRKIEIIKRRKKRKAVLYTDLSEEERKVLDRDCKIRWGKSELHFSNRIKITKEFARLLGYFVAEGSVGDDVQLTFGSKEKRYIKDAIECIKKTFGCPVGIDRSHPSAVQIRFGGRLLSVTFEKLFKCGKRAENKAVPFIIFNTPKEIKYEFLRGYFRGDGCARITRKGGRLWAVTVSRKLASDLAFLLMQIGCWATIEIKKERSKVMGKYNMLDKYHIFISNKKSLRLMKSIATDVGEANKDKIAEYIERADVEKSPVFCSIPTFLLKPIQEMIYRFSGRGISDLFNQKSISLEKLEKLLDTLKKKPVLKREIIIETLRQNPWCRTADLARLTGLNFITVFKTLKRAEKKGRVRSKLKKGDRIWFVTDKETDQENSKKISILSNLAKNRIALIPVRYVKRIKTEGKFVYDVEVNPTHTFVGGVGPLLLHNTDCDAWGWYIYWTIKTGSMNLAYLGRDFAVPEAKFIGVTMADLKEFDFLQKLTIKAKDVDLKRAEEMLSYPWINRHKEWVDELKLVLKTKKKLEQDALQGQRLTFIGDYIRDKIEKKKWLP
;
A
#
# COMPACT_ATOMS: atom_id res chain seq x y z
N MET A 1 -41.56 -3.11 -16.49
CA MET A 1 -40.80 -4.21 -15.86
C MET A 1 -41.48 -4.68 -14.57
N SER A 2 -41.58 -3.89 -13.49
CA SER A 2 -42.25 -4.25 -12.21
C SER A 2 -43.41 -5.28 -12.28
N LYS A 3 -44.48 -5.04 -13.07
CA LYS A 3 -45.61 -6.00 -13.21
C LYS A 3 -45.23 -7.40 -13.72
N GLU A 4 -44.20 -7.51 -14.57
CA GLU A 4 -43.66 -8.80 -15.03
C GLU A 4 -42.83 -9.47 -13.93
N THR A 5 -42.01 -8.70 -13.19
CA THR A 5 -41.26 -9.20 -12.03
C THR A 5 -42.21 -9.74 -10.97
N GLN A 6 -43.30 -9.01 -10.67
CA GLN A 6 -44.37 -9.44 -9.78
C GLN A 6 -44.99 -10.76 -10.27
N LYS A 7 -45.35 -10.87 -11.56
CA LYS A 7 -45.92 -12.08 -12.14
C LYS A 7 -44.99 -13.29 -12.00
N LYS A 8 -43.68 -13.13 -12.20
CA LYS A 8 -42.67 -14.18 -11.99
C LYS A 8 -42.60 -14.65 -10.53
N LEU A 9 -42.71 -13.72 -9.56
CA LEU A 9 -42.78 -14.05 -8.14
C LEU A 9 -44.09 -14.78 -7.77
N GLU A 10 -45.21 -14.38 -8.37
CA GLU A 10 -46.51 -15.06 -8.20
C GLU A 10 -46.51 -16.47 -8.82
N GLU A 11 -45.89 -16.66 -9.98
CA GLU A 11 -45.73 -17.97 -10.61
C GLU A 11 -44.85 -18.91 -9.78
N LEU A 12 -43.76 -18.40 -9.20
CA LEU A 12 -42.93 -19.15 -8.24
C LEU A 12 -43.75 -19.58 -7.01
N GLY A 13 -44.49 -18.63 -6.41
CA GLY A 13 -45.33 -18.89 -5.24
C GLY A 13 -46.47 -19.89 -5.53
N ARG A 14 -47.18 -19.73 -6.65
CA ARG A 14 -48.22 -20.67 -7.10
C ARG A 14 -47.66 -22.07 -7.31
N LYS A 15 -46.50 -22.19 -7.96
CA LYS A 15 -45.86 -23.50 -8.18
C LYS A 15 -45.52 -24.20 -6.85
N MET A 16 -45.02 -23.46 -5.86
CA MET A 16 -44.75 -23.99 -4.52
C MET A 16 -46.03 -24.37 -3.75
N ALA A 17 -47.10 -23.58 -3.88
CA ALA A 17 -48.40 -23.93 -3.29
C ALA A 17 -48.95 -25.22 -3.91
N THR A 18 -48.94 -25.35 -5.24
CA THR A 18 -49.40 -26.56 -5.94
C THR A 18 -48.50 -27.78 -5.68
N ASP A 19 -47.19 -27.62 -5.50
CA ASP A 19 -46.34 -28.72 -5.01
C ASP A 19 -46.86 -29.23 -3.64
N ILE A 20 -47.14 -28.32 -2.69
CA ILE A 20 -47.65 -28.65 -1.34
C ILE A 20 -49.06 -29.26 -1.38
N GLU A 21 -49.98 -28.72 -2.18
CA GLU A 21 -51.34 -29.25 -2.39
C GLU A 21 -51.35 -30.68 -2.95
N ASN A 22 -50.27 -31.07 -3.64
CA ASN A 22 -50.06 -32.43 -4.18
C ASN A 22 -49.17 -33.30 -3.28
N GLU A 23 -49.07 -32.97 -1.99
CA GLU A 23 -48.26 -33.65 -0.96
C GLU A 23 -46.76 -33.77 -1.30
N LYS A 24 -46.23 -32.87 -2.15
CA LYS A 24 -44.82 -32.86 -2.57
C LYS A 24 -44.04 -31.76 -1.86
N GLY A 25 -42.83 -32.10 -1.43
CA GLY A 25 -41.88 -31.13 -0.91
C GLY A 25 -41.50 -30.12 -2.00
N PRO A 26 -41.74 -28.81 -1.82
CA PRO A 26 -41.56 -27.83 -2.88
C PRO A 26 -40.08 -27.64 -3.26
N GLU A 27 -39.83 -27.38 -4.54
CA GLU A 27 -38.49 -27.19 -5.08
C GLU A 27 -38.42 -26.18 -6.23
N PHE A 28 -37.26 -25.51 -6.36
CA PHE A 28 -36.95 -24.63 -7.50
C PHE A 28 -35.57 -24.92 -8.09
N GLU A 29 -35.37 -24.48 -9.32
CA GLU A 29 -34.16 -24.74 -10.12
C GLU A 29 -33.38 -23.43 -10.33
N THR A 30 -32.06 -23.47 -10.23
CA THR A 30 -31.18 -22.33 -10.55
C THR A 30 -29.92 -22.79 -11.30
N VAL A 31 -29.22 -21.88 -11.99
CA VAL A 31 -28.09 -22.20 -12.87
C VAL A 31 -26.76 -21.99 -12.15
N LEU A 32 -25.86 -22.98 -12.20
CA LEU A 32 -24.63 -23.00 -11.40
C LEU A 32 -23.64 -21.91 -11.84
N ARG A 33 -23.40 -20.95 -10.94
CA ARG A 33 -22.54 -19.76 -11.13
C ARG A 33 -21.04 -20.06 -10.98
N THR A 34 -20.54 -21.07 -11.69
CA THR A 34 -19.15 -21.55 -11.59
C THR A 34 -18.31 -21.22 -12.84
N LYS A 35 -16.98 -21.11 -12.69
CA LYS A 35 -16.07 -20.83 -13.84
C LYS A 35 -16.15 -21.92 -14.93
N SER A 36 -16.34 -23.19 -14.55
CA SER A 36 -16.54 -24.30 -15.51
C SER A 36 -17.98 -24.42 -16.03
N ASN A 37 -18.83 -23.43 -15.74
CA ASN A 37 -20.13 -23.18 -16.34
C ASN A 37 -20.25 -21.72 -16.83
N THR A 38 -19.13 -21.01 -17.00
CA THR A 38 -19.10 -19.68 -17.64
C THR A 38 -18.61 -19.88 -19.08
N LEU A 39 -19.42 -19.50 -20.05
CA LEU A 39 -19.12 -19.57 -21.47
C LEU A 39 -19.01 -18.16 -22.05
N TYR A 40 -18.27 -17.99 -23.13
CA TYR A 40 -18.33 -16.79 -23.94
C TYR A 40 -19.29 -17.06 -25.10
N ASP A 41 -20.26 -16.17 -25.32
CA ASP A 41 -21.17 -16.26 -26.46
C ASP A 41 -20.73 -15.31 -27.55
N GLU A 42 -20.36 -15.87 -28.70
CA GLU A 42 -19.85 -15.09 -29.83
C GLU A 42 -20.93 -14.27 -30.54
N SER A 43 -22.20 -14.68 -30.46
CA SER A 43 -23.31 -14.01 -31.15
C SER A 43 -23.72 -12.69 -30.49
N ILE A 44 -23.53 -12.60 -29.17
CA ILE A 44 -23.82 -11.41 -28.36
C ILE A 44 -22.55 -10.80 -27.72
N GLY A 45 -21.37 -11.34 -28.01
CA GLY A 45 -20.07 -10.79 -27.63
C GLY A 45 -19.78 -10.70 -26.12
N CYS A 46 -20.50 -11.43 -25.27
CA CYS A 46 -20.37 -11.37 -23.82
C CYS A 46 -20.29 -12.74 -23.15
N LEU A 47 -19.89 -12.77 -21.88
CA LEU A 47 -19.97 -13.98 -21.05
C LEU A 47 -21.43 -14.31 -20.73
N ARG A 48 -21.76 -15.61 -20.69
CA ARG A 48 -23.03 -16.16 -20.21
C ARG A 48 -22.83 -17.40 -19.34
N LEU A 49 -23.87 -17.86 -18.66
CA LEU A 49 -23.86 -19.19 -18.05
C LEU A 49 -24.07 -20.29 -19.10
N GLY A 50 -23.51 -21.47 -18.81
CA GLY A 50 -23.80 -22.74 -19.45
C GLY A 50 -24.93 -23.49 -18.74
N GLU A 51 -25.19 -24.71 -19.20
CA GLU A 51 -26.41 -25.47 -18.90
C GLU A 51 -26.42 -26.21 -17.55
N LYS A 52 -25.33 -26.17 -16.76
CA LYS A 52 -25.27 -26.88 -15.47
C LYS A 52 -26.17 -26.18 -14.45
N LYS A 53 -27.03 -26.94 -13.78
CA LYS A 53 -28.04 -26.43 -12.83
C LYS A 53 -27.92 -27.07 -11.45
N GLU A 54 -28.61 -26.48 -10.48
CA GLU A 54 -28.81 -27.00 -9.13
C GLU A 54 -30.28 -26.87 -8.74
N THR A 55 -30.85 -27.93 -8.16
CA THR A 55 -32.20 -27.91 -7.58
C THR A 55 -32.09 -27.60 -6.08
N ARG A 56 -32.86 -26.61 -5.61
CA ARG A 56 -33.04 -26.28 -4.19
C ARG A 56 -34.34 -26.93 -3.72
N LYS A 57 -34.25 -27.93 -2.84
CA LYS A 57 -35.39 -28.71 -2.33
C LYS A 57 -35.65 -28.38 -0.86
N PHE A 58 -36.90 -28.12 -0.48
CA PHE A 58 -37.26 -27.85 0.91
C PHE A 58 -36.98 -29.04 1.84
N MET A 59 -37.31 -30.26 1.42
CA MET A 59 -37.17 -31.50 2.21
C MET A 59 -35.73 -32.02 2.37
N SER A 60 -34.71 -31.21 2.04
CA SER A 60 -33.30 -31.55 2.20
C SER A 60 -32.73 -30.86 3.44
N MET A 61 -32.25 -31.62 4.43
CA MET A 61 -31.67 -31.07 5.67
C MET A 61 -30.54 -30.06 5.42
N ALA A 62 -29.82 -30.19 4.30
CA ALA A 62 -28.73 -29.28 3.91
C ALA A 62 -29.19 -28.03 3.14
N GLN A 63 -30.44 -27.98 2.66
CA GLN A 63 -30.99 -26.88 1.85
C GLN A 63 -32.26 -26.23 2.45
N ALA A 64 -32.91 -26.83 3.44
CA ALA A 64 -34.17 -26.33 4.01
C ALA A 64 -34.09 -24.85 4.46
N ARG A 65 -33.01 -24.47 5.17
CA ARG A 65 -32.78 -23.07 5.60
C ARG A 65 -32.66 -22.12 4.41
N THR A 66 -31.81 -22.46 3.43
CA THR A 66 -31.56 -21.59 2.26
C THR A 66 -32.76 -21.53 1.31
N PHE A 67 -33.56 -22.60 1.23
CA PHE A 67 -34.85 -22.60 0.56
C PHE A 67 -35.81 -21.61 1.22
N MET A 68 -36.07 -21.75 2.53
CA MET A 68 -36.93 -20.87 3.32
C MET A 68 -36.49 -19.40 3.21
N GLN A 69 -35.19 -19.13 3.37
CA GLN A 69 -34.59 -17.81 3.19
C GLN A 69 -34.86 -17.22 1.79
N THR A 70 -34.75 -18.03 0.73
CA THR A 70 -35.01 -17.57 -0.65
C THR A 70 -36.48 -17.24 -0.87
N VAL A 71 -37.40 -18.06 -0.34
CA VAL A 71 -38.85 -17.82 -0.42
C VAL A 71 -39.23 -16.55 0.35
N ALA A 72 -38.63 -16.30 1.52
CA ALA A 72 -38.85 -15.08 2.28
C ALA A 72 -38.37 -13.82 1.53
N ILE A 73 -37.22 -13.88 0.83
CA ILE A 73 -36.76 -12.81 -0.07
C ILE A 73 -37.76 -12.58 -1.20
N ALA A 74 -38.24 -13.64 -1.85
CA ALA A 74 -39.21 -13.54 -2.94
C ALA A 74 -40.55 -12.92 -2.48
N ALA A 75 -41.10 -13.38 -1.36
CA ALA A 75 -42.34 -12.83 -0.79
C ALA A 75 -42.19 -11.36 -0.37
N LYS A 76 -41.07 -11.00 0.27
CA LYS A 76 -40.85 -9.63 0.75
C LYS A 76 -40.57 -8.63 -0.37
N THR A 77 -39.86 -9.05 -1.42
CA THR A 77 -39.67 -8.23 -2.62
C THR A 77 -40.96 -8.09 -3.44
N LYS A 78 -41.84 -9.11 -3.43
CA LYS A 78 -43.20 -8.96 -3.99
C LYS A 78 -43.98 -7.85 -3.30
N GLN A 79 -43.97 -7.81 -1.96
CA GLN A 79 -44.62 -6.75 -1.19
C GLN A 79 -44.10 -5.34 -1.56
N PHE A 80 -42.79 -5.18 -1.78
CA PHE A 80 -42.22 -3.90 -2.21
C PHE A 80 -42.70 -3.47 -3.60
N LEU A 81 -42.91 -4.40 -4.53
CA LEU A 81 -43.48 -4.11 -5.85
C LEU A 81 -44.97 -3.72 -5.76
N GLU A 82 -45.76 -4.44 -4.96
CA GLU A 82 -47.18 -4.14 -4.72
C GLU A 82 -47.40 -2.77 -4.08
N GLN A 83 -46.52 -2.39 -3.14
CA GLN A 83 -46.59 -1.11 -2.41
C GLN A 83 -45.81 0.03 -3.09
N ASN A 84 -45.18 -0.24 -4.25
CA ASN A 84 -44.26 0.67 -4.95
C ASN A 84 -43.16 1.28 -4.05
N LEU A 85 -42.67 0.48 -3.09
CA LEU A 85 -41.60 0.86 -2.17
C LEU A 85 -40.23 0.46 -2.72
N HIS A 86 -39.22 1.26 -2.43
CA HIS A 86 -37.82 0.95 -2.72
C HIS A 86 -37.03 0.77 -1.42
N THR A 87 -36.07 -0.16 -1.43
CA THR A 87 -35.16 -0.35 -0.30
C THR A 87 -33.75 -0.67 -0.79
N SER A 88 -32.77 -0.76 0.11
CA SER A 88 -31.45 -1.32 -0.21
C SER A 88 -31.42 -2.80 0.12
N ILE A 89 -30.47 -3.56 -0.43
CA ILE A 89 -30.29 -4.97 -0.05
C ILE A 89 -30.07 -5.13 1.48
N ARG A 90 -29.46 -4.14 2.14
CA ARG A 90 -29.34 -4.11 3.60
C ARG A 90 -30.67 -3.84 4.30
N GLY A 91 -31.53 -2.99 3.74
CA GLY A 91 -32.88 -2.75 4.24
C GLY A 91 -33.79 -3.98 4.10
N LEU A 92 -33.69 -4.71 2.99
CA LEU A 92 -34.31 -6.03 2.81
C LEU A 92 -33.84 -7.02 3.90
N PHE A 93 -32.52 -7.15 4.11
CA PHE A 93 -31.96 -8.00 5.16
C PHE A 93 -32.53 -7.68 6.55
N TYR A 94 -32.57 -6.40 6.95
CA TYR A 94 -33.14 -6.02 8.25
C TYR A 94 -34.65 -6.30 8.37
N GLN A 95 -35.43 -6.10 7.30
CA GLN A 95 -36.86 -6.44 7.30
C GLN A 95 -37.15 -7.95 7.26
N LEU A 96 -36.12 -8.77 7.05
CA LEU A 96 -36.18 -10.23 7.15
C LEU A 96 -35.40 -10.76 8.37
N LYS A 97 -34.94 -9.87 9.27
CA LYS A 97 -34.20 -10.24 10.49
C LYS A 97 -35.14 -10.29 11.70
N PHE A 98 -35.87 -11.39 11.79
CA PHE A 98 -36.72 -11.75 12.92
C PHE A 98 -36.38 -13.17 13.42
N THR A 99 -36.70 -13.44 14.69
CA THR A 99 -36.59 -14.79 15.29
C THR A 99 -37.71 -15.69 14.82
N LEU A 100 -37.44 -17.00 14.71
CA LEU A 100 -38.40 -17.99 14.19
C LEU A 100 -39.43 -18.47 15.23
N GLY A 101 -39.40 -17.92 16.44
CA GLY A 101 -40.40 -18.12 17.50
C GLY A 101 -40.08 -17.25 18.73
N GLU A 102 -40.94 -17.28 19.74
CA GLU A 102 -40.67 -16.67 21.04
C GLU A 102 -39.70 -17.52 21.88
N ASP A 103 -39.80 -18.85 21.77
CA ASP A 103 -38.92 -19.83 22.43
C ASP A 103 -37.68 -20.24 21.62
N ILE A 104 -37.45 -19.63 20.43
CA ILE A 104 -36.43 -20.06 19.47
C ILE A 104 -35.44 -18.92 19.15
N ASP A 105 -34.25 -18.98 19.75
CA ASP A 105 -33.11 -18.08 19.50
C ASP A 105 -32.40 -18.39 18.15
N GLU A 106 -33.19 -18.47 17.07
CA GLU A 106 -32.70 -18.58 15.70
C GLU A 106 -33.30 -17.48 14.81
N GLU A 107 -32.43 -16.68 14.21
CA GLU A 107 -32.79 -15.65 13.24
C GLU A 107 -32.90 -16.23 11.82
N LEU A 108 -33.89 -15.75 11.06
CA LEU A 108 -34.07 -16.16 9.67
C LEU A 108 -32.82 -15.88 8.79
N PHE A 109 -32.07 -14.81 9.07
CA PHE A 109 -30.79 -14.50 8.41
C PHE A 109 -29.73 -14.11 9.43
N SER A 110 -28.56 -14.78 9.41
CA SER A 110 -27.46 -14.46 10.34
C SER A 110 -26.59 -13.29 9.83
N GLU A 111 -26.29 -13.29 8.54
CA GLU A 111 -25.45 -12.28 7.87
C GLU A 111 -26.06 -11.80 6.54
N GLN A 112 -25.76 -10.54 6.19
CA GLN A 112 -26.10 -10.00 4.86
C GLN A 112 -25.45 -10.83 3.72
N SER A 113 -24.35 -11.55 3.99
CA SER A 113 -23.66 -12.44 3.05
C SER A 113 -24.55 -13.59 2.54
N GLU A 114 -25.38 -14.17 3.41
CA GLU A 114 -26.38 -15.20 3.06
C GLU A 114 -27.43 -14.62 2.08
N SER A 115 -28.05 -13.49 2.47
CA SER A 115 -29.09 -12.84 1.66
C SER A 115 -28.59 -12.40 0.28
N ASN A 116 -27.31 -11.97 0.16
CA ASN A 116 -26.71 -11.63 -1.13
C ASN A 116 -26.62 -12.85 -2.06
N ALA A 117 -26.17 -14.01 -1.56
CA ALA A 117 -26.01 -15.22 -2.36
C ALA A 117 -27.36 -15.80 -2.82
N LEU A 118 -28.38 -15.75 -1.97
CA LEU A 118 -29.73 -16.23 -2.28
C LEU A 118 -30.50 -15.27 -3.19
N LEU A 119 -30.27 -13.96 -3.07
CA LEU A 119 -30.76 -12.98 -4.03
C LEU A 119 -30.17 -13.23 -5.44
N GLU A 120 -28.90 -13.62 -5.54
CA GLU A 120 -28.26 -13.98 -6.81
C GLU A 120 -28.80 -15.29 -7.40
N ASP A 121 -29.06 -16.30 -6.55
CA ASP A 121 -29.70 -17.54 -6.99
C ASP A 121 -31.15 -17.30 -7.46
N LEU A 122 -31.86 -16.33 -6.87
CA LEU A 122 -33.21 -15.88 -7.27
C LEU A 122 -33.20 -15.05 -8.56
N GLU A 123 -32.25 -14.13 -8.73
CA GLU A 123 -32.02 -13.38 -9.98
C GLU A 123 -31.81 -14.35 -11.16
N VAL A 124 -31.03 -15.41 -10.94
CA VAL A 124 -30.79 -16.48 -11.94
C VAL A 124 -32.04 -17.33 -12.18
N ALA A 125 -32.71 -17.79 -11.12
CA ALA A 125 -33.88 -18.67 -11.24
C ALA A 125 -35.05 -18.00 -11.98
N LEU A 126 -35.34 -16.74 -11.68
CA LEU A 126 -36.46 -15.99 -12.27
C LEU A 126 -36.07 -15.20 -13.53
N ARG A 127 -34.78 -15.08 -13.85
CA ARG A 127 -34.24 -14.22 -14.92
C ARG A 127 -34.74 -12.78 -14.79
N ILE A 128 -34.31 -12.15 -13.70
CA ILE A 128 -34.63 -10.77 -13.31
C ILE A 128 -33.37 -10.11 -12.72
N LYS A 129 -33.29 -8.78 -12.74
CA LYS A 129 -32.27 -8.05 -11.99
C LYS A 129 -32.87 -7.65 -10.64
N ARG A 130 -32.06 -7.58 -9.58
CA ARG A 130 -32.50 -7.10 -8.25
C ARG A 130 -33.02 -5.65 -8.28
N GLU A 131 -32.54 -4.85 -9.22
CA GLU A 131 -33.06 -3.51 -9.50
C GLU A 131 -34.55 -3.57 -9.88
N ASP A 132 -34.98 -4.58 -10.66
CA ASP A 132 -36.40 -4.81 -11.01
C ASP A 132 -37.27 -5.32 -9.82
N LEU A 133 -36.65 -5.64 -8.68
CA LEU A 133 -37.29 -5.97 -7.40
C LEU A 133 -37.36 -4.75 -6.45
N ASN A 134 -37.17 -3.54 -6.99
CA ASN A 134 -37.00 -2.28 -6.25
C ASN A 134 -35.82 -2.28 -5.25
N LEU A 135 -34.83 -3.16 -5.42
CA LEU A 135 -33.65 -3.25 -4.56
C LEU A 135 -32.50 -2.39 -5.09
N THR A 136 -32.25 -1.27 -4.42
CA THR A 136 -31.15 -0.36 -4.70
C THR A 136 -29.79 -0.94 -4.27
N THR A 137 -28.76 -0.60 -5.05
CA THR A 137 -27.36 -0.99 -4.86
C THR A 137 -26.47 0.26 -4.74
N ASP A 138 -25.15 0.06 -4.79
CA ASP A 138 -24.15 1.12 -4.73
C ASP A 138 -24.26 2.09 -5.94
N ARG A 139 -24.70 3.35 -5.70
CA ARG A 139 -24.88 4.41 -6.73
C ARG A 139 -23.54 5.05 -7.14
N LYS A 140 -22.64 4.22 -7.65
CA LYS A 140 -21.31 4.66 -8.08
C LYS A 140 -21.34 5.08 -9.54
N GLY A 141 -20.63 6.15 -9.82
CA GLY A 141 -20.28 6.63 -11.16
C GLY A 141 -20.75 8.06 -11.37
N VAL A 142 -20.10 8.78 -12.28
CA VAL A 142 -20.39 10.18 -12.58
C VAL A 142 -20.37 10.39 -14.09
N VAL A 143 -21.29 11.19 -14.62
CA VAL A 143 -21.36 11.59 -16.04
C VAL A 143 -21.43 13.12 -16.19
N ALA A 144 -20.76 13.66 -17.20
CA ALA A 144 -20.88 15.05 -17.64
C ALA A 144 -20.86 15.11 -19.17
N GLY A 145 -21.71 15.95 -19.76
CA GLY A 145 -21.80 16.13 -21.21
C GLY A 145 -23.23 16.24 -21.73
N PRO A 146 -23.42 16.23 -23.06
CA PRO A 146 -24.69 16.50 -23.74
C PRO A 146 -25.69 15.33 -23.65
N MET A 147 -26.29 15.17 -22.48
CA MET A 147 -27.38 14.23 -22.21
C MET A 147 -28.37 14.85 -21.23
N VAL A 148 -29.67 14.73 -21.52
CA VAL A 148 -30.76 15.12 -20.62
C VAL A 148 -31.58 13.89 -20.27
N VAL A 149 -31.77 13.67 -18.96
CA VAL A 149 -32.49 12.52 -18.40
C VAL A 149 -33.78 13.01 -17.73
N GLU A 150 -34.91 12.38 -18.02
CA GLU A 150 -36.09 12.43 -17.15
C GLU A 150 -35.98 11.30 -16.15
N ASP A 151 -35.90 11.64 -14.86
CA ASP A 151 -35.97 10.68 -13.76
C ASP A 151 -37.34 10.82 -13.09
N ASN A 152 -38.18 9.79 -13.22
CA ASN A 152 -39.50 9.72 -12.61
C ASN A 152 -39.45 8.78 -11.39
N PHE A 153 -39.23 9.38 -10.21
CA PHE A 153 -39.04 8.64 -8.97
C PHE A 153 -40.02 9.15 -7.90
N GLY A 154 -40.66 8.23 -7.15
CA GLY A 154 -41.69 8.58 -6.17
C GLY A 154 -42.97 9.21 -6.75
N GLY A 155 -43.10 9.30 -8.08
CA GLY A 155 -44.18 10.01 -8.77
C GLY A 155 -43.84 11.45 -9.17
N GLU A 156 -42.67 11.96 -8.77
CA GLU A 156 -42.15 13.26 -9.19
C GLU A 156 -41.26 13.09 -10.43
N LYS A 157 -41.41 13.99 -11.42
CA LYS A 157 -40.60 14.03 -12.64
C LYS A 157 -39.51 15.09 -12.53
N THR A 158 -38.25 14.68 -12.49
CA THR A 158 -37.09 15.57 -12.53
C THR A 158 -36.43 15.55 -13.90
N ILE A 159 -36.12 16.71 -14.48
CA ILE A 159 -35.31 16.84 -15.70
C ILE A 159 -33.86 17.17 -15.31
N ILE A 160 -32.94 16.29 -15.68
CA ILE A 160 -31.52 16.33 -15.28
C ILE A 160 -30.66 16.55 -16.52
N ASP A 161 -30.19 17.79 -16.71
CA ASP A 161 -29.27 18.18 -17.78
C ASP A 161 -27.81 17.95 -17.35
N CYS A 162 -27.12 17.00 -17.99
CA CYS A 162 -25.74 16.63 -17.67
C CYS A 162 -24.68 17.65 -18.13
N THR A 163 -25.06 18.69 -18.88
CA THR A 163 -24.17 19.82 -19.24
C THR A 163 -24.11 20.89 -18.14
N LYS A 164 -25.14 20.97 -17.28
CA LYS A 164 -25.31 22.02 -16.27
C LYS A 164 -24.79 21.65 -14.87
N GLN A 165 -24.18 20.47 -14.72
CA GLN A 165 -23.74 19.88 -13.43
C GLN A 165 -22.39 20.39 -12.90
N GLY A 166 -21.78 21.37 -13.56
CA GLY A 166 -20.49 21.96 -13.14
C GLY A 166 -19.33 20.95 -13.09
N ARG A 167 -18.41 21.15 -12.14
CA ARG A 167 -17.22 20.28 -11.99
C ARG A 167 -17.55 18.88 -11.47
N SER A 168 -18.66 18.73 -10.76
CA SER A 168 -19.03 17.50 -10.06
C SER A 168 -19.67 16.44 -10.96
N GLY A 169 -20.32 16.84 -12.06
CA GLY A 169 -21.11 15.94 -12.90
C GLY A 169 -22.39 15.42 -12.23
N TRP A 170 -23.23 14.72 -13.00
CA TRP A 170 -24.38 13.99 -12.45
C TRP A 170 -23.93 12.62 -11.92
N MET A 171 -24.35 12.25 -10.72
CA MET A 171 -24.06 10.94 -10.12
C MET A 171 -25.04 9.88 -10.63
N ILE A 172 -24.52 8.78 -11.17
CA ILE A 172 -25.31 7.72 -11.79
C ILE A 172 -26.08 6.93 -10.70
N PRO A 173 -27.42 6.81 -10.78
CA PRO A 173 -28.20 6.06 -9.81
C PRO A 173 -27.96 4.54 -9.92
N SER A 174 -28.41 3.78 -8.92
CA SER A 174 -28.20 2.33 -8.87
C SER A 174 -29.10 1.56 -9.82
N ASP A 175 -30.37 1.98 -9.87
CA ASP A 175 -31.30 1.61 -10.93
C ASP A 175 -31.25 2.74 -11.96
N VAL A 176 -31.17 2.35 -13.23
CA VAL A 176 -31.19 3.25 -14.40
C VAL A 176 -32.19 2.74 -15.44
N ASP A 177 -32.98 1.72 -15.12
CA ASP A 177 -33.94 1.01 -15.97
C ASP A 177 -35.39 1.35 -15.62
N ASN A 178 -35.73 1.45 -14.34
CA ASN A 178 -37.06 1.86 -13.86
C ASN A 178 -37.07 3.36 -13.53
N GLY A 179 -38.11 4.09 -13.95
CA GLY A 179 -38.25 5.53 -13.74
C GLY A 179 -37.39 6.42 -14.65
N MET A 180 -36.17 5.98 -14.99
CA MET A 180 -35.15 6.79 -15.66
C MET A 180 -35.11 6.62 -17.21
N GLU A 181 -35.40 7.71 -17.94
CA GLU A 181 -35.35 7.79 -19.41
C GLU A 181 -34.38 8.87 -19.91
N ILE A 182 -33.53 8.51 -20.87
CA ILE A 182 -32.69 9.48 -21.60
C ILE A 182 -33.57 10.14 -22.68
N LYS A 183 -33.89 11.42 -22.50
CA LYS A 183 -34.74 12.22 -23.42
C LYS A 183 -33.94 12.83 -24.55
N GLU A 184 -32.79 13.43 -24.22
CA GLU A 184 -31.89 14.05 -25.18
C GLU A 184 -30.50 13.42 -25.03
N LEU A 185 -29.83 13.16 -26.15
CA LEU A 185 -28.48 12.61 -26.22
C LEU A 185 -27.82 13.09 -27.51
N ASP A 186 -27.15 14.24 -27.44
CA ASP A 186 -26.38 14.84 -28.53
C ASP A 186 -24.89 14.55 -28.30
N ALA A 187 -24.54 13.26 -28.28
CA ALA A 187 -23.19 12.80 -27.97
C ALA A 187 -22.71 11.75 -28.98
N GLU A 188 -21.57 12.00 -29.62
CA GLU A 188 -20.98 11.12 -30.63
C GLU A 188 -20.36 9.86 -30.02
N TYR A 189 -19.88 9.94 -28.78
CA TYR A 189 -19.29 8.82 -28.04
C TYR A 189 -19.31 9.02 -26.53
N VAL A 190 -18.99 7.96 -25.78
CA VAL A 190 -18.69 8.03 -24.35
C VAL A 190 -17.18 7.92 -24.16
N LEU A 191 -16.61 8.74 -23.28
CA LEU A 191 -15.26 8.57 -22.74
C LEU A 191 -15.36 8.18 -21.26
N LEU A 192 -15.28 6.89 -20.97
CA LEU A 192 -15.28 6.37 -19.61
C LEU A 192 -13.86 6.38 -19.00
N CYS A 193 -13.41 7.51 -18.47
CA CYS A 193 -12.14 7.62 -17.76
C CYS A 193 -12.25 6.93 -16.39
N GLU A 194 -11.41 5.93 -16.10
CA GLU A 194 -11.39 5.39 -14.74
C GLU A 194 -10.88 6.37 -13.72
N LYS A 195 -9.62 6.80 -13.89
CA LYS A 195 -9.01 7.77 -13.01
C LYS A 195 -9.88 9.00 -12.94
N ASP A 196 -10.51 9.18 -11.79
CA ASP A 196 -11.33 10.33 -11.44
C ASP A 196 -10.53 11.63 -11.62
N ALA A 197 -9.21 11.60 -11.43
CA ALA A 197 -8.30 12.70 -11.77
C ALA A 197 -8.29 13.05 -13.27
N ILE A 198 -8.22 12.05 -14.17
CA ILE A 198 -8.27 12.26 -15.63
C ILE A 198 -9.67 12.72 -16.04
N TRP A 199 -10.73 12.13 -15.47
CA TRP A 199 -12.11 12.56 -15.70
C TRP A 199 -12.34 14.02 -15.29
N GLN A 200 -11.92 14.40 -14.08
CA GLN A 200 -12.03 15.76 -13.56
C GLN A 200 -11.26 16.75 -14.43
N ARG A 201 -10.02 16.43 -14.83
CA ARG A 201 -9.22 17.27 -15.73
C ARG A 201 -9.92 17.54 -17.06
N LEU A 202 -10.49 16.50 -17.67
CA LEU A 202 -11.23 16.62 -18.93
C LEU A 202 -12.56 17.35 -18.75
N ASN A 203 -13.23 17.24 -17.59
CA ASN A 203 -14.45 18.00 -17.28
C ASN A 203 -14.13 19.49 -17.06
N GLU A 204 -13.04 19.82 -16.36
CA GLU A 204 -12.55 21.20 -16.22
C GLU A 204 -12.19 21.84 -17.56
N ASP A 205 -11.48 21.10 -18.43
CA ASP A 205 -11.19 21.52 -19.81
C ASP A 205 -12.44 21.53 -20.72
N ARG A 206 -13.62 21.16 -20.21
CA ARG A 206 -14.90 21.00 -20.94
C ARG A 206 -14.76 20.15 -22.21
N PHE A 207 -13.98 19.07 -22.14
CA PHE A 207 -13.71 18.16 -23.25
C PHE A 207 -15.00 17.63 -23.87
N TRP A 208 -16.00 17.28 -23.04
CA TRP A 208 -17.35 16.88 -23.48
C TRP A 208 -18.02 17.89 -24.42
N LYS A 209 -17.77 19.19 -24.26
CA LYS A 209 -18.33 20.24 -25.13
C LYS A 209 -17.48 20.50 -26.38
N LYS A 210 -16.18 20.18 -26.34
CA LYS A 210 -15.26 20.38 -27.46
C LYS A 210 -15.35 19.25 -28.49
N GLU A 211 -15.49 18.01 -28.01
CA GLU A 211 -15.52 16.80 -28.84
C GLU A 211 -16.90 16.10 -28.84
N ASN A 212 -17.96 16.86 -28.52
CA ASN A 212 -19.36 16.44 -28.43
C ASN A 212 -19.58 15.02 -27.82
N CYS A 213 -19.11 14.79 -26.60
CA CYS A 213 -19.04 13.45 -26.00
C CYS A 213 -19.44 13.40 -24.53
N LEU A 214 -19.82 12.23 -24.03
CA LEU A 214 -20.10 12.03 -22.61
C LEU A 214 -18.84 11.59 -21.86
N LEU A 215 -18.32 12.44 -20.98
CA LEU A 215 -17.32 12.03 -19.99
C LEU A 215 -18.02 11.23 -18.90
N ILE A 216 -17.68 9.95 -18.72
CA ILE A 216 -18.13 9.15 -17.58
C ILE A 216 -16.91 8.73 -16.75
N THR A 217 -17.06 8.59 -15.43
CA THR A 217 -16.10 7.83 -14.61
C THR A 217 -16.78 6.71 -13.82
N PRO A 218 -16.24 5.48 -13.84
CA PRO A 218 -16.60 4.38 -12.96
C PRO A 218 -15.81 4.39 -11.65
N LYS A 219 -14.99 5.43 -11.38
CA LYS A 219 -14.14 5.65 -10.19
C LYS A 219 -13.49 4.37 -9.63
N GLY A 220 -12.78 3.66 -10.49
CA GLY A 220 -12.30 2.30 -10.27
C GLY A 220 -13.16 1.26 -11.01
N GLN A 221 -13.35 0.07 -10.43
CA GLN A 221 -14.25 -0.96 -10.98
C GLN A 221 -15.71 -0.44 -11.06
N ALA A 222 -16.35 -0.56 -12.22
CA ALA A 222 -17.72 -0.11 -12.45
C ALA A 222 -18.80 -0.89 -11.65
N SER A 223 -19.80 -0.15 -11.14
CA SER A 223 -21.02 -0.64 -10.47
C SER A 223 -22.04 -1.25 -11.45
N ARG A 224 -23.11 -1.88 -10.92
CA ARG A 224 -24.26 -2.35 -11.73
C ARG A 224 -24.94 -1.18 -12.45
N GLY A 225 -25.32 -0.12 -11.72
CA GLY A 225 -25.88 1.11 -12.31
C GLY A 225 -24.99 1.75 -13.39
N THR A 226 -23.69 1.94 -13.14
CA THR A 226 -22.75 2.43 -14.17
C THR A 226 -22.70 1.49 -15.37
N ARG A 227 -22.46 0.18 -15.19
CA ARG A 227 -22.44 -0.79 -16.29
C ARG A 227 -23.74 -0.77 -17.11
N ARG A 228 -24.89 -0.57 -16.45
CA ARG A 228 -26.19 -0.54 -17.11
C ARG A 228 -26.45 0.77 -17.85
N LEU A 229 -26.02 1.92 -17.34
CA LEU A 229 -26.06 3.18 -18.11
C LEU A 229 -25.16 3.08 -19.34
N LEU A 230 -23.96 2.54 -19.15
CA LEU A 230 -23.00 2.25 -20.21
C LEU A 230 -23.59 1.32 -21.28
N ARG A 231 -24.32 0.25 -20.88
CA ARG A 231 -25.11 -0.57 -21.80
C ARG A 231 -26.22 0.24 -22.50
N LYS A 232 -27.03 1.02 -21.77
CA LYS A 232 -28.09 1.88 -22.33
C LYS A 232 -27.58 2.91 -23.37
N LEU A 233 -26.33 3.35 -23.24
CA LEU A 233 -25.65 4.24 -24.18
C LEU A 233 -25.02 3.47 -25.36
N ALA A 234 -24.50 2.27 -25.15
CA ALA A 234 -24.01 1.40 -26.23
C ALA A 234 -25.12 0.77 -27.08
N ASP A 235 -26.29 0.48 -26.49
CA ASP A 235 -27.51 0.11 -27.23
C ASP A 235 -27.94 1.25 -28.16
N ARG A 236 -27.74 2.51 -27.72
CA ARG A 236 -27.83 3.75 -28.51
C ARG A 236 -26.59 4.06 -29.39
N LYS A 237 -25.57 3.19 -29.38
CA LYS A 237 -24.35 3.13 -30.23
C LYS A 237 -23.06 3.91 -29.81
N LEU A 238 -22.75 4.08 -28.51
CA LEU A 238 -21.53 4.78 -27.95
C LEU A 238 -20.49 3.86 -27.11
N PRO A 239 -19.12 4.10 -26.96
CA PRO A 239 -18.04 3.14 -26.43
C PRO A 239 -17.21 3.44 -25.08
N ILE A 240 -16.41 2.51 -24.45
CA ILE A 240 -16.23 2.38 -22.93
C ILE A 240 -14.89 1.75 -22.26
N TYR A 241 -14.42 2.03 -20.97
CA TYR A 241 -13.07 1.73 -20.27
C TYR A 241 -13.00 1.63 -18.62
N CYS A 242 -11.95 1.19 -17.84
CA CYS A 242 -11.98 0.94 -16.29
C CYS A 242 -10.61 0.95 -15.43
N PHE A 243 -10.39 0.42 -14.12
CA PHE A 243 -9.15 0.20 -13.15
C PHE A 243 -9.30 0.26 -11.52
N SER A 244 -8.27 0.24 -10.55
CA SER A 244 -8.28 0.45 -8.99
C SER A 244 -7.07 -0.05 -8.01
N ILE A 245 -6.85 0.38 -6.68
CA ILE A 245 -5.74 -0.06 -5.64
C ILE A 245 -5.84 0.22 -4.03
N ASP A 246 -4.99 -0.35 -3.07
CA ASP A 246 -5.20 -0.71 -1.57
C ASP A 246 -4.17 -0.40 -0.35
N GLY A 247 -4.50 -0.69 0.99
CA GLY A 247 -3.59 -0.87 2.21
C GLY A 247 -4.10 -0.86 3.74
N SER A 248 -3.58 -1.70 4.68
CA SER A 248 -3.89 -1.70 6.17
C SER A 248 -2.67 -1.55 7.13
N GLU A 249 -1.53 -1.19 6.56
CA GLU A 249 -0.20 -1.30 7.17
C GLU A 249 0.32 0.05 7.66
N PRO A 250 1.37 0.08 8.52
CA PRO A 250 2.03 1.32 8.89
C PRO A 250 2.87 1.88 7.74
N PHE A 251 2.92 3.21 7.58
CA PHE A 251 3.81 3.90 6.65
C PHE A 251 4.50 5.08 7.34
N ILE A 252 5.65 5.50 6.80
CA ILE A 252 6.42 6.63 7.36
C ILE A 252 6.18 7.91 6.55
N HIS A 253 5.76 8.96 7.25
CA HIS A 253 5.59 10.30 6.69
C HIS A 253 6.12 11.38 7.64
N ILE A 254 6.15 12.60 7.12
CA ILE A 254 6.43 13.84 7.84
C ILE A 254 5.13 14.63 7.85
N ASP A 255 4.61 14.96 9.03
CA ASP A 255 3.36 15.69 9.21
C ASP A 255 3.50 17.19 8.88
N GLU A 256 2.40 17.92 8.96
CA GLU A 256 2.31 19.36 8.67
C GLU A 256 3.20 20.24 9.58
N ASN A 257 3.53 19.75 10.78
CA ASN A 257 4.46 20.39 11.71
C ASN A 257 5.93 20.07 11.39
N GLY A 258 6.18 19.25 10.38
CA GLY A 258 7.50 18.72 10.07
C GLY A 258 7.99 17.72 11.11
N LEU A 259 7.10 16.89 11.67
CA LEU A 259 7.40 15.78 12.58
C LEU A 259 7.24 14.44 11.87
N ILE A 260 8.20 13.53 12.05
CA ILE A 260 8.18 12.18 11.53
C ILE A 260 7.15 11.35 12.30
N ARG A 261 6.23 10.70 11.59
CA ARG A 261 5.26 9.73 12.12
C ARG A 261 5.43 8.39 11.41
N ASN A 262 5.27 7.30 12.16
CA ASN A 262 5.00 5.97 11.63
C ASN A 262 3.63 5.56 12.18
N GLU A 263 2.63 5.41 11.33
CA GLU A 263 1.23 5.13 11.71
C GLU A 263 0.50 4.40 10.58
N LYS A 264 -0.65 3.77 10.87
CA LYS A 264 -1.39 3.05 9.83
C LYS A 264 -1.89 4.02 8.77
N ILE A 265 -1.94 3.58 7.52
CA ILE A 265 -2.61 4.36 6.46
C ILE A 265 -4.07 4.63 6.85
N GLU A 266 -4.74 3.69 7.53
CA GLU A 266 -6.05 3.85 8.18
C GLU A 266 -6.08 4.98 9.24
N ASP A 267 -5.10 5.03 10.14
CA ASP A 267 -5.03 6.05 11.21
C ASP A 267 -4.76 7.45 10.63
N PHE A 268 -4.00 7.53 9.55
CA PHE A 268 -3.71 8.76 8.81
C PHE A 268 -4.89 9.22 7.97
N TYR A 269 -5.52 8.29 7.23
CA TYR A 269 -6.75 8.51 6.47
C TYR A 269 -7.81 9.18 7.35
N GLN A 270 -8.06 8.63 8.55
CA GLN A 270 -9.12 9.17 9.41
C GLN A 270 -8.83 10.60 9.86
N LYS A 271 -7.58 10.95 10.20
CA LYS A 271 -7.24 12.34 10.54
C LYS A 271 -7.41 13.31 9.38
N GLN A 272 -7.00 12.89 8.18
CA GLN A 272 -7.10 13.72 6.98
C GLN A 272 -8.58 13.91 6.59
N PHE A 273 -9.39 12.85 6.71
CA PHE A 273 -10.85 12.91 6.64
C PHE A 273 -11.46 13.85 7.70
N ASP A 274 -11.09 13.72 8.98
CA ASP A 274 -11.62 14.54 10.07
C ASP A 274 -11.26 16.04 9.94
N ARG A 275 -10.18 16.35 9.20
CA ARG A 275 -9.62 17.71 9.05
C ARG A 275 -9.98 18.41 7.75
N PHE A 276 -10.03 17.69 6.63
CA PHE A 276 -10.29 18.23 5.29
C PHE A 276 -11.59 17.71 4.67
N GLY A 277 -12.24 16.73 5.30
CA GLY A 277 -13.29 15.93 4.68
C GLY A 277 -12.74 14.93 3.66
N ALA A 278 -13.63 14.10 3.14
CA ALA A 278 -13.39 13.34 1.92
C ALA A 278 -14.60 13.43 1.00
N VAL A 279 -14.35 13.30 -0.31
CA VAL A 279 -15.40 13.00 -1.26
C VAL A 279 -15.70 11.51 -1.12
N GLU A 280 -16.74 11.19 -0.35
CA GLU A 280 -17.30 9.84 -0.29
C GLU A 280 -17.89 9.48 -1.65
N THR A 281 -17.47 8.34 -2.19
CA THR A 281 -18.08 7.71 -3.36
C THR A 281 -18.37 6.26 -3.02
N HIS A 282 -19.41 5.71 -3.61
CA HIS A 282 -19.96 4.39 -3.26
C HIS A 282 -18.97 3.20 -3.30
N PHE A 283 -17.77 3.34 -3.88
CA PHE A 283 -16.72 2.31 -3.79
C PHE A 283 -15.40 2.85 -3.24
N TYR A 284 -15.17 4.16 -3.17
CA TYR A 284 -14.04 4.70 -2.42
C TYR A 284 -14.35 6.09 -1.89
N GLU A 285 -13.81 6.42 -0.73
CA GLU A 285 -13.70 7.78 -0.25
C GLU A 285 -12.30 8.32 -0.60
N LYS A 286 -12.22 9.54 -1.11
CA LYS A 286 -10.94 10.21 -1.40
C LYS A 286 -10.89 11.56 -0.68
N GLY A 287 -10.00 11.67 0.29
CA GLY A 287 -9.71 12.90 1.04
C GLY A 287 -8.47 13.59 0.49
N VAL A 288 -8.46 14.92 0.53
CA VAL A 288 -7.22 15.69 0.40
C VAL A 288 -6.37 15.38 1.63
N ALA A 289 -5.06 15.29 1.46
CA ALA A 289 -4.13 15.06 2.55
C ALA A 289 -2.98 16.07 2.52
N ASP A 290 -2.33 16.26 3.67
CA ASP A 290 -1.08 17.00 3.76
C ASP A 290 0.04 16.20 4.45
N GLY A 291 1.23 16.79 4.46
CA GLY A 291 2.47 16.11 4.84
C GLY A 291 3.22 15.50 3.65
N LYS A 292 4.28 14.73 3.95
CA LYS A 292 5.22 14.20 2.96
C LYS A 292 5.65 12.78 3.26
N ALA A 293 5.59 11.88 2.27
CA ALA A 293 6.11 10.52 2.41
C ALA A 293 7.61 10.45 2.07
N LEU A 294 8.29 9.41 2.57
CA LEU A 294 9.64 9.07 2.14
C LEU A 294 9.58 8.34 0.78
N GLU A 295 10.18 8.94 -0.25
CA GLU A 295 10.23 8.46 -1.62
C GLU A 295 11.63 7.94 -2.00
N ILE A 296 11.71 7.14 -3.07
CA ILE A 296 12.96 6.73 -3.69
C ILE A 296 12.80 6.74 -5.21
N ASP A 297 13.64 7.51 -5.92
CA ASP A 297 13.60 7.58 -7.39
C ASP A 297 14.17 6.34 -8.10
N GLU A 298 14.03 6.29 -9.42
CA GLU A 298 14.59 5.24 -10.29
C GLU A 298 16.12 5.03 -10.15
N ASN A 299 16.85 6.03 -9.66
CA ASN A 299 18.29 6.00 -9.41
C ASN A 299 18.62 5.59 -7.96
N GLY A 300 17.61 5.29 -7.13
CA GLY A 300 17.75 4.92 -5.74
C GLY A 300 17.99 6.09 -4.80
N LYS A 301 17.79 7.34 -5.24
CA LYS A 301 17.96 8.55 -4.41
C LYS A 301 16.74 8.73 -3.52
N GLN A 302 16.96 8.83 -2.22
CA GLN A 302 15.91 9.13 -1.25
C GLN A 302 15.51 10.61 -1.32
N MET A 303 14.21 10.89 -1.27
CA MET A 303 13.64 12.24 -1.22
C MET A 303 12.30 12.24 -0.47
N THR A 304 11.63 13.39 -0.41
CA THR A 304 10.32 13.52 0.26
C THR A 304 9.29 14.11 -0.71
N GLY A 305 8.38 13.27 -1.18
CA GLY A 305 7.25 13.68 -2.02
C GLY A 305 6.11 14.23 -1.17
N ASN A 306 5.30 15.11 -1.75
CA ASN A 306 4.08 15.55 -1.09
C ASN A 306 3.04 14.43 -1.15
N ILE A 307 2.37 14.15 -0.03
CA ILE A 307 1.13 13.35 -0.07
C ILE A 307 0.04 14.30 -0.55
N LEU A 308 -0.66 13.94 -1.62
CA LEU A 308 -1.74 14.74 -2.20
C LEU A 308 -3.11 14.32 -1.67
N ASN A 309 -3.33 13.01 -1.58
CA ASN A 309 -4.62 12.42 -1.26
C ASN A 309 -4.46 11.17 -0.39
N VAL A 310 -5.48 10.91 0.43
CA VAL A 310 -5.75 9.62 1.06
C VAL A 310 -6.96 8.97 0.40
N ILE A 311 -6.91 7.64 0.25
CA ILE A 311 -7.97 6.86 -0.40
C ILE A 311 -8.38 5.74 0.57
N ARG A 312 -9.69 5.44 0.67
CA ARG A 312 -10.25 4.28 1.37
C ARG A 312 -11.26 3.58 0.46
N HIS A 313 -11.12 2.28 0.20
CA HIS A 313 -12.09 1.50 -0.58
C HIS A 313 -12.43 0.14 0.08
N PRO A 314 -13.60 -0.48 -0.17
CA PRO A 314 -13.92 -1.80 0.40
C PRO A 314 -13.02 -2.92 -0.16
N THR A 315 -12.78 -3.97 0.62
CA THR A 315 -11.82 -5.02 0.25
C THR A 315 -12.39 -6.02 -0.76
N TYR A 316 -12.32 -5.70 -2.06
CA TYR A 316 -12.87 -6.54 -3.14
C TYR A 316 -12.03 -7.77 -3.52
N GLU A 317 -10.76 -7.84 -3.11
CA GLU A 317 -9.84 -8.92 -3.48
C GLU A 317 -8.97 -9.38 -2.29
N PRO A 318 -8.40 -10.60 -2.31
CA PRO A 318 -7.70 -11.13 -1.14
C PRO A 318 -6.35 -10.46 -0.91
N LEU A 319 -6.07 -10.17 0.36
CA LEU A 319 -4.78 -9.66 0.81
C LEU A 319 -3.69 -10.75 0.83
N TYR A 320 -2.45 -10.33 0.65
CA TYR A 320 -1.24 -11.14 0.67
C TYR A 320 -0.20 -10.49 1.59
N GLU A 321 0.44 -11.29 2.45
CA GLU A 321 1.68 -10.88 3.12
C GLU A 321 2.87 -11.21 2.21
N VAL A 322 3.58 -10.16 1.79
CA VAL A 322 4.92 -10.23 1.18
C VAL A 322 5.94 -10.16 2.30
N LYS A 323 6.92 -11.07 2.36
CA LYS A 323 7.97 -11.06 3.38
C LYS A 323 9.36 -11.33 2.81
N THR A 324 10.35 -10.57 3.27
CA THR A 324 11.76 -10.64 2.84
C THR A 324 12.62 -11.61 3.69
N GLU A 325 13.83 -11.91 3.24
CA GLU A 325 14.82 -12.70 4.01
C GLU A 325 15.27 -11.98 5.31
N SER A 326 15.37 -10.65 5.30
CA SER A 326 15.59 -9.86 6.54
C SER A 326 14.36 -9.81 7.46
N GLY A 327 13.22 -10.32 7.00
CA GLY A 327 12.01 -10.45 7.79
C GLY A 327 11.06 -9.25 7.74
N PHE A 328 11.43 -8.17 7.04
CA PHE A 328 10.50 -7.07 6.75
C PHE A 328 9.35 -7.57 5.88
N SER A 329 8.14 -7.06 6.13
CA SER A 329 6.91 -7.53 5.48
C SER A 329 5.85 -6.45 5.34
N ILE A 330 5.09 -6.52 4.25
CA ILE A 330 3.92 -5.68 3.96
C ILE A 330 2.70 -6.59 3.71
N ARG A 331 1.50 -6.14 4.10
CA ARG A 331 0.21 -6.75 3.74
C ARG A 331 -0.54 -5.84 2.77
N VAL A 332 -0.80 -6.35 1.57
CA VAL A 332 -1.31 -5.60 0.40
C VAL A 332 -2.21 -6.50 -0.45
N THR A 333 -3.06 -5.93 -1.31
CA THR A 333 -3.88 -6.69 -2.26
C THR A 333 -3.02 -7.39 -3.31
N ARG A 334 -3.66 -8.29 -4.05
CA ARG A 334 -3.10 -9.00 -5.20
C ARG A 334 -2.58 -8.06 -6.30
N SER A 335 -3.21 -6.90 -6.49
CA SER A 335 -2.92 -5.89 -7.52
C SER A 335 -1.83 -4.89 -7.11
N HIS A 336 -1.78 -4.47 -5.85
CA HIS A 336 -0.86 -3.45 -5.36
C HIS A 336 0.61 -3.77 -5.72
N SER A 337 1.35 -2.75 -6.18
CA SER A 337 2.72 -2.86 -6.65
C SER A 337 3.76 -2.47 -5.57
N VAL A 338 4.72 -3.34 -5.31
CA VAL A 338 5.91 -3.04 -4.50
C VAL A 338 7.10 -2.79 -5.41
N MET A 339 8.10 -2.02 -4.98
CA MET A 339 9.28 -1.75 -5.81
C MET A 339 10.33 -2.85 -5.67
N VAL A 340 10.77 -3.37 -6.82
CA VAL A 340 11.84 -4.36 -6.95
C VAL A 340 13.02 -3.83 -7.73
N PHE A 341 14.15 -4.51 -7.58
CA PHE A 341 15.33 -4.31 -8.42
C PHE A 341 15.54 -5.50 -9.35
N ASP A 342 15.15 -5.34 -10.61
CA ASP A 342 15.41 -6.27 -11.71
C ASP A 342 16.29 -5.59 -12.77
N ASP A 343 17.15 -6.35 -13.44
CA ASP A 343 17.86 -5.89 -14.65
C ASP A 343 18.59 -4.53 -14.49
N TYR A 344 19.14 -4.31 -13.30
CA TYR A 344 19.76 -3.06 -12.86
C TYR A 344 18.83 -1.83 -12.89
N LYS A 345 17.53 -1.99 -12.65
CA LYS A 345 16.56 -0.89 -12.52
C LYS A 345 15.69 -1.06 -11.29
N ILE A 346 15.32 0.05 -10.67
CA ILE A 346 14.22 0.10 -9.71
C ILE A 346 12.91 0.18 -10.51
N THR A 347 12.01 -0.78 -10.32
CA THR A 347 10.73 -0.90 -11.04
C THR A 347 9.63 -1.44 -10.12
N PRO A 348 8.35 -1.04 -10.29
CA PRO A 348 7.25 -1.68 -9.56
C PRO A 348 7.09 -3.17 -9.95
N LYS A 349 6.48 -3.97 -9.08
CA LYS A 349 6.12 -5.38 -9.28
C LYS A 349 4.84 -5.69 -8.49
N MET A 350 3.76 -6.13 -9.14
CA MET A 350 2.52 -6.44 -8.43
C MET A 350 2.71 -7.57 -7.41
N THR A 351 1.90 -7.56 -6.35
CA THR A 351 2.00 -8.57 -5.31
C THR A 351 1.70 -9.99 -5.82
N SER A 352 0.90 -10.14 -6.88
CA SER A 352 0.69 -11.43 -7.55
C SER A 352 1.82 -11.91 -8.47
N GLU A 353 2.85 -11.10 -8.71
CA GLU A 353 4.05 -11.52 -9.45
C GLU A 353 5.15 -12.07 -8.57
N LEU A 354 5.19 -11.59 -7.33
CA LEU A 354 6.36 -11.65 -6.48
C LEU A 354 6.73 -13.10 -6.17
N LYS A 355 7.86 -13.53 -6.73
CA LYS A 355 8.44 -14.86 -6.54
C LYS A 355 9.45 -14.80 -5.40
N LYS A 356 9.60 -15.92 -4.69
CA LYS A 356 10.71 -16.11 -3.75
C LYS A 356 12.04 -15.89 -4.49
N GLY A 357 12.83 -14.91 -4.05
CA GLY A 357 14.07 -14.49 -4.69
C GLY A 357 14.03 -13.11 -5.34
N ASP A 358 12.85 -12.56 -5.67
CA ASP A 358 12.72 -11.19 -6.18
C ASP A 358 13.32 -10.18 -5.18
N LEU A 359 14.07 -9.18 -5.65
CA LEU A 359 14.79 -8.25 -4.78
C LEU A 359 13.95 -7.02 -4.47
N LEU A 360 13.41 -6.90 -3.25
CA LEU A 360 12.70 -5.69 -2.84
C LEU A 360 13.68 -4.53 -2.57
N VAL A 361 13.27 -3.31 -2.94
CA VAL A 361 14.02 -2.07 -2.70
C VAL A 361 13.78 -1.59 -1.27
N VAL A 362 14.87 -1.36 -0.52
CA VAL A 362 14.82 -1.04 0.91
C VAL A 362 15.86 0.04 1.28
N PRO A 363 15.45 1.23 1.75
CA PRO A 363 16.39 2.22 2.28
C PRO A 363 16.97 1.73 3.61
N THR A 364 18.28 1.89 3.82
CA THR A 364 18.97 1.40 5.04
C THR A 364 19.19 2.46 6.11
N ASN A 365 18.92 3.72 5.77
CA ASN A 365 18.76 4.86 6.66
C ASN A 365 17.32 5.37 6.54
N VAL A 366 16.84 5.98 7.61
CA VAL A 366 15.54 6.65 7.68
C VAL A 366 15.82 8.10 8.10
N PRO A 367 15.11 9.12 7.57
CA PRO A 367 15.30 10.50 7.99
C PRO A 367 15.28 10.64 9.51
N ASN A 368 16.17 11.45 10.07
CA ASN A 368 16.14 11.80 11.48
C ASN A 368 15.53 13.19 11.65
N ASN A 369 14.78 13.37 12.74
CA ASN A 369 14.34 14.68 13.19
C ASN A 369 14.74 14.85 14.66
N GLU A 370 15.25 16.03 14.99
CA GLU A 370 15.85 16.33 16.30
C GLU A 370 15.25 17.61 16.94
N LYS A 371 14.12 18.09 16.37
CA LYS A 371 13.42 19.31 16.80
C LYS A 371 12.85 19.23 18.22
N LEU A 372 12.34 18.07 18.66
CA LEU A 372 11.62 18.00 19.94
C LEU A 372 12.58 17.88 21.13
N LYS A 373 12.57 18.92 21.99
CA LYS A 373 13.28 18.98 23.28
C LYS A 373 12.34 18.98 24.49
N GLU A 374 11.07 19.33 24.26
CA GLU A 374 10.00 19.40 25.25
C GLU A 374 8.64 19.28 24.57
N VAL A 375 7.59 19.06 25.36
CA VAL A 375 6.20 18.92 24.95
C VAL A 375 5.33 19.76 25.90
N GLU A 376 4.40 20.54 25.35
CA GLU A 376 3.36 21.21 26.14
C GLU A 376 2.09 20.36 26.09
N PHE A 377 1.63 19.90 27.25
CA PHE A 377 0.53 18.94 27.38
C PHE A 377 -0.77 19.48 26.77
N ILE A 378 -1.12 20.73 27.06
CA ILE A 378 -2.36 21.36 26.58
C ILE A 378 -2.33 21.45 25.05
N THR A 379 -1.27 22.00 24.48
CA THR A 379 -1.09 22.11 23.01
C THR A 379 -1.07 20.75 22.32
N LEU A 380 -0.51 19.72 22.97
CA LEU A 380 -0.57 18.37 22.43
C LEU A 380 -1.96 17.74 22.58
N ALA A 381 -2.74 18.09 23.61
CA ALA A 381 -4.10 17.59 23.81
C ALA A 381 -5.08 18.25 22.82
N GLU A 382 -4.95 19.56 22.61
CA GLU A 382 -5.65 20.32 21.56
C GLU A 382 -5.48 19.69 20.15
N ARG A 383 -4.36 19.00 19.89
CA ARG A 383 -4.07 18.34 18.61
C ARG A 383 -4.35 16.83 18.57
N GLU A 384 -3.99 16.08 19.61
CA GLU A 384 -3.98 14.60 19.56
C GLU A 384 -5.13 13.92 20.32
N ALA A 385 -5.78 14.63 21.26
CA ALA A 385 -6.86 14.11 22.13
C ALA A 385 -7.68 15.27 22.80
N PRO A 386 -8.46 16.07 22.03
CA PRO A 386 -9.10 17.29 22.54
C PRO A 386 -10.18 17.01 23.59
N GLU A 387 -10.74 15.80 23.61
CA GLU A 387 -11.76 15.37 24.56
C GLU A 387 -11.27 15.38 26.01
N LEU A 388 -9.96 15.20 26.22
CA LEU A 388 -9.33 15.21 27.55
C LEU A 388 -9.46 16.57 28.23
N LEU A 389 -9.44 17.67 27.47
CA LEU A 389 -9.46 19.04 27.97
C LEU A 389 -10.72 19.35 28.81
N ARG A 390 -11.83 18.63 28.55
CA ARG A 390 -13.08 18.67 29.35
C ARG A 390 -12.92 18.19 30.81
N LYS A 391 -11.74 17.68 31.18
CA LYS A 391 -11.38 17.24 32.54
C LYS A 391 -10.05 17.83 33.04
N ILE A 392 -9.45 18.79 32.34
CA ILE A 392 -8.19 19.43 32.76
C ILE A 392 -8.50 20.72 33.52
N GLU A 393 -8.15 20.79 34.80
CA GLU A 393 -8.14 22.05 35.55
C GLU A 393 -6.71 22.64 35.57
N ILE A 394 -6.59 23.94 35.33
CA ILE A 394 -5.35 24.71 35.37
C ILE A 394 -5.27 25.51 36.67
N ILE A 395 -4.14 25.39 37.35
CA ILE A 395 -3.83 26.07 38.61
C ILE A 395 -3.02 27.34 38.27
N LYS A 396 -3.72 28.48 38.10
CA LYS A 396 -3.12 29.78 37.75
C LYS A 396 -2.18 30.28 38.87
N ARG A 397 -0.96 30.69 38.50
CA ARG A 397 0.15 31.00 39.43
C ARG A 397 0.02 32.34 40.17
N ARG A 398 -0.81 33.28 39.68
CA ARG A 398 -0.83 34.71 40.08
C ARG A 398 -2.11 35.23 40.78
N LYS A 399 -3.19 34.43 40.93
CA LYS A 399 -4.41 34.83 41.65
C LYS A 399 -4.86 33.71 42.61
N LYS A 400 -5.50 34.06 43.74
CA LYS A 400 -5.82 33.19 44.90
C LYS A 400 -6.31 31.77 44.53
N ARG A 401 -5.40 30.78 44.46
CA ARG A 401 -5.57 29.30 44.50
C ARG A 401 -6.71 28.62 43.70
N LYS A 402 -7.56 29.34 42.96
CA LYS A 402 -8.72 28.80 42.26
C LYS A 402 -8.27 28.13 40.97
N ALA A 403 -8.33 26.80 40.94
CA ALA A 403 -8.20 26.04 39.71
C ALA A 403 -9.40 26.35 38.80
N VAL A 404 -9.17 26.42 37.49
CA VAL A 404 -10.18 26.72 36.47
C VAL A 404 -10.15 25.60 35.42
N LEU A 405 -11.30 25.05 35.05
CA LEU A 405 -11.38 24.04 33.99
C LEU A 405 -10.97 24.69 32.65
N TYR A 406 -10.16 24.01 31.83
CA TYR A 406 -9.63 24.58 30.58
C TYR A 406 -10.75 25.09 29.66
N THR A 407 -11.88 24.39 29.61
CA THR A 407 -13.06 24.76 28.81
C THR A 407 -13.66 26.11 29.19
N ASP A 408 -13.47 26.54 30.43
CA ASP A 408 -14.09 27.73 31.02
C ASP A 408 -13.24 28.99 30.79
N LEU A 409 -12.03 28.83 30.23
CA LEU A 409 -11.16 29.92 29.79
C LEU A 409 -11.63 30.46 28.44
N SER A 410 -11.62 31.78 28.25
CA SER A 410 -11.81 32.41 26.94
C SER A 410 -10.65 32.11 25.99
N GLU A 411 -10.81 32.41 24.69
CA GLU A 411 -9.70 32.23 23.74
C GLU A 411 -8.48 33.09 24.10
N GLU A 412 -8.70 34.30 24.60
CA GLU A 412 -7.65 35.23 25.02
C GLU A 412 -6.89 34.63 26.22
N GLU A 413 -7.61 34.12 27.22
CA GLU A 413 -6.99 33.46 28.38
C GLU A 413 -6.20 32.20 28.01
N ARG A 414 -6.62 31.46 26.96
CA ARG A 414 -5.85 30.31 26.42
C ARG A 414 -4.61 30.77 25.67
N LYS A 415 -4.73 31.81 24.82
CA LYS A 415 -3.62 32.39 24.04
C LYS A 415 -2.50 32.96 24.92
N VAL A 416 -2.82 33.46 26.13
CA VAL A 416 -1.82 34.02 27.08
C VAL A 416 -1.45 33.07 28.24
N LEU A 417 -1.73 31.78 28.13
CA LEU A 417 -1.54 30.83 29.22
C LEU A 417 -0.05 30.61 29.57
N ASP A 418 0.28 30.61 30.87
CA ASP A 418 1.62 30.30 31.38
C ASP A 418 2.01 28.85 30.98
N ARG A 419 3.04 28.70 30.15
CA ARG A 419 3.53 27.39 29.67
C ARG A 419 4.00 26.49 30.81
N ASP A 420 4.56 27.09 31.86
CA ASP A 420 5.00 26.41 33.09
C ASP A 420 3.87 26.33 34.15
N CYS A 421 2.60 26.52 33.76
CA CYS A 421 1.46 26.33 34.67
C CYS A 421 1.31 24.86 35.11
N LYS A 422 0.58 24.66 36.22
CA LYS A 422 0.23 23.33 36.71
C LYS A 422 -1.15 22.92 36.23
N ILE A 423 -1.28 21.68 35.77
CA ILE A 423 -2.50 21.03 35.32
C ILE A 423 -2.85 19.85 36.23
N ARG A 424 -4.15 19.53 36.36
CA ARG A 424 -4.64 18.35 37.07
C ARG A 424 -5.89 17.76 36.41
N TRP A 425 -6.19 16.49 36.70
CA TRP A 425 -7.39 15.81 36.22
C TRP A 425 -8.56 16.03 37.18
N GLY A 426 -9.47 16.95 36.83
CA GLY A 426 -10.54 17.42 37.70
C GLY A 426 -10.04 17.85 39.08
N LYS A 427 -10.80 17.52 40.13
CA LYS A 427 -10.48 17.83 41.53
C LYS A 427 -9.39 16.94 42.15
N SER A 428 -8.46 16.40 41.35
CA SER A 428 -7.36 15.57 41.88
C SER A 428 -6.32 16.40 42.66
N GLU A 429 -5.74 15.82 43.71
CA GLU A 429 -4.57 16.41 44.38
C GLU A 429 -3.27 16.22 43.58
N LEU A 430 -3.25 15.29 42.61
CA LEU A 430 -2.10 15.11 41.71
C LEU A 430 -2.12 16.15 40.57
N HIS A 431 -1.26 17.16 40.73
CA HIS A 431 -0.96 18.15 39.69
C HIS A 431 0.42 17.93 39.03
N PHE A 432 0.56 18.33 37.78
CA PHE A 432 1.79 18.17 36.99
C PHE A 432 2.09 19.48 36.22
N SER A 433 3.33 19.66 35.76
CA SER A 433 3.67 20.74 34.84
C SER A 433 2.97 20.52 33.49
N ASN A 434 2.38 21.56 32.90
CA ASN A 434 1.93 21.52 31.51
C ASN A 434 3.10 21.22 30.56
N ARG A 435 4.26 21.82 30.82
CA ARG A 435 5.49 21.60 30.04
C ARG A 435 6.27 20.39 30.57
N ILE A 436 6.51 19.42 29.70
CA ILE A 436 7.23 18.17 29.96
C ILE A 436 8.54 18.20 29.15
N LYS A 437 9.69 18.14 29.84
CA LYS A 437 11.01 18.14 29.18
C LYS A 437 11.37 16.72 28.70
N ILE A 438 11.87 16.61 27.47
CA ILE A 438 12.31 15.33 26.90
C ILE A 438 13.74 15.05 27.35
N THR A 439 13.87 14.48 28.55
CA THR A 439 15.14 14.05 29.14
C THR A 439 15.48 12.61 28.76
N LYS A 440 16.71 12.17 29.10
CA LYS A 440 17.11 10.76 28.99
C LYS A 440 16.22 9.87 29.86
N GLU A 441 15.87 10.33 31.05
CA GLU A 441 14.98 9.65 31.99
C GLU A 441 13.54 9.58 31.51
N PHE A 442 13.00 10.65 30.91
CA PHE A 442 11.68 10.62 30.25
C PHE A 442 11.63 9.58 29.14
N ALA A 443 12.64 9.56 28.26
CA ALA A 443 12.73 8.59 27.18
C ALA A 443 12.86 7.15 27.70
N ARG A 444 13.72 6.92 28.70
CA ARG A 444 13.88 5.59 29.32
C ARG A 444 12.62 5.12 30.03
N LEU A 445 11.87 6.01 30.68
CA LEU A 445 10.57 5.71 31.29
C LEU A 445 9.51 5.32 30.24
N LEU A 446 9.47 6.01 29.11
CA LEU A 446 8.63 5.60 27.97
C LEU A 446 9.05 4.23 27.44
N GLY A 447 10.36 3.94 27.38
CA GLY A 447 10.88 2.62 27.01
C GLY A 447 10.39 1.51 27.95
N TYR A 448 10.55 1.70 29.26
CA TYR A 448 10.03 0.77 30.27
C TYR A 448 8.50 0.61 30.18
N PHE A 449 7.74 1.67 29.90
CA PHE A 449 6.29 1.57 29.72
C PHE A 449 5.88 0.81 28.44
N VAL A 450 6.67 0.89 27.36
CA VAL A 450 6.34 0.21 26.11
C VAL A 450 6.57 -1.30 26.21
N ALA A 451 7.51 -1.75 27.05
CA ALA A 451 7.64 -3.16 27.45
C ALA A 451 6.65 -3.53 28.58
N GLU A 452 6.96 -3.12 29.81
CA GLU A 452 6.35 -3.62 31.05
C GLU A 452 5.08 -2.87 31.51
N GLY A 453 4.63 -1.90 30.72
CA GLY A 453 3.63 -0.93 31.16
C GLY A 453 2.17 -1.28 30.86
N SER A 454 1.27 -0.90 31.76
CA SER A 454 -0.17 -0.89 31.54
C SER A 454 -0.81 0.38 32.13
N VAL A 455 -2.06 0.66 31.77
CA VAL A 455 -2.81 1.84 32.26
C VAL A 455 -4.20 1.45 32.77
N GLY A 456 -4.46 1.82 34.02
CA GLY A 456 -5.77 1.76 34.67
C GLY A 456 -6.19 3.17 35.09
N ASP A 457 -6.52 3.35 36.36
CA ASP A 457 -6.67 4.67 36.97
C ASP A 457 -5.32 5.36 37.21
N ASP A 458 -4.23 4.62 37.18
CA ASP A 458 -2.84 5.07 37.23
C ASP A 458 -2.00 4.44 36.10
N VAL A 459 -0.74 4.86 35.99
CA VAL A 459 0.27 4.21 35.13
C VAL A 459 0.96 3.13 35.95
N GLN A 460 1.02 1.92 35.41
CA GLN A 460 1.57 0.75 36.07
C GLN A 460 2.75 0.19 35.26
N LEU A 461 3.81 -0.26 35.95
CA LEU A 461 4.93 -1.01 35.37
C LEU A 461 5.12 -2.30 36.18
N THR A 462 5.30 -3.46 35.54
CA THR A 462 5.46 -4.74 36.25
C THR A 462 6.82 -5.36 35.96
N PHE A 463 7.64 -5.58 36.99
CA PHE A 463 8.98 -6.16 36.85
C PHE A 463 9.08 -7.50 37.57
N GLY A 464 10.03 -8.35 37.17
CA GLY A 464 10.39 -9.55 37.93
C GLY A 464 11.00 -9.20 39.29
N SER A 465 10.70 -9.94 40.36
CA SER A 465 11.14 -9.59 41.73
C SER A 465 12.67 -9.65 41.94
N LYS A 466 13.42 -10.18 40.97
CA LYS A 466 14.90 -10.16 40.94
C LYS A 466 15.48 -8.89 40.29
N GLU A 467 14.69 -8.11 39.54
CA GLU A 467 15.14 -7.00 38.68
C GLU A 467 15.31 -5.68 39.43
N LYS A 468 15.87 -5.75 40.64
CA LYS A 468 16.00 -4.64 41.60
C LYS A 468 16.68 -3.40 41.00
N ARG A 469 17.62 -3.61 40.06
CA ARG A 469 18.32 -2.55 39.30
C ARG A 469 17.36 -1.75 38.42
N TYR A 470 16.47 -2.42 37.67
CA TYR A 470 15.52 -1.78 36.77
C TYR A 470 14.37 -1.12 37.55
N ILE A 471 13.88 -1.77 38.60
CA ILE A 471 12.88 -1.22 39.53
C ILE A 471 13.37 0.12 40.12
N LYS A 472 14.62 0.18 40.61
CA LYS A 472 15.21 1.42 41.15
C LYS A 472 15.33 2.51 40.07
N ASP A 473 15.81 2.14 38.88
CA ASP A 473 16.02 3.05 37.76
C ASP A 473 14.70 3.63 37.22
N ALA A 474 13.64 2.82 37.15
CA ALA A 474 12.30 3.26 36.78
C ALA A 474 11.71 4.25 37.81
N ILE A 475 11.84 3.98 39.12
CA ILE A 475 11.43 4.90 40.19
C ILE A 475 12.19 6.23 40.10
N GLU A 476 13.49 6.20 39.84
CA GLU A 476 14.28 7.42 39.64
C GLU A 476 13.81 8.21 38.40
N CYS A 477 13.54 7.52 37.29
CA CYS A 477 13.02 8.15 36.08
C CYS A 477 11.64 8.79 36.31
N ILE A 478 10.71 8.14 37.02
CA ILE A 478 9.42 8.71 37.39
C ILE A 478 9.60 9.99 38.22
N LYS A 479 10.44 9.94 39.27
CA LYS A 479 10.72 11.09 40.14
C LYS A 479 11.33 12.27 39.38
N LYS A 480 12.33 12.02 38.52
CA LYS A 480 12.97 13.07 37.71
C LYS A 480 12.07 13.64 36.60
N THR A 481 11.16 12.83 36.05
CA THR A 481 10.30 13.23 34.93
C THR A 481 9.04 13.95 35.37
N PHE A 482 8.37 13.45 36.41
CA PHE A 482 7.03 13.89 36.81
C PHE A 482 6.93 14.37 38.27
N GLY A 483 7.94 14.12 39.11
CA GLY A 483 7.97 14.58 40.51
C GLY A 483 6.88 13.99 41.42
N CYS A 484 6.15 12.96 40.97
CA CYS A 484 4.99 12.42 41.69
C CYS A 484 5.33 11.28 42.66
N PRO A 485 4.43 10.98 43.62
CA PRO A 485 4.50 9.76 44.43
C PRO A 485 4.50 8.49 43.57
N VAL A 486 5.05 7.42 44.13
CA VAL A 486 5.16 6.10 43.50
C VAL A 486 4.78 5.03 44.51
N GLY A 487 3.68 4.31 44.24
CA GLY A 487 3.31 3.10 44.97
C GLY A 487 4.12 1.91 44.48
N ILE A 488 4.43 0.98 45.39
CA ILE A 488 5.14 -0.27 45.09
C ILE A 488 4.35 -1.43 45.68
N ASP A 489 3.87 -2.31 44.81
CA ASP A 489 3.18 -3.53 45.17
C ASP A 489 4.14 -4.72 45.11
N ARG A 490 4.06 -5.61 46.10
CA ARG A 490 4.89 -6.82 46.22
C ARG A 490 4.06 -8.05 46.61
N SER A 491 2.74 -7.98 46.42
CA SER A 491 1.81 -9.04 46.81
C SER A 491 1.99 -10.36 46.04
N HIS A 492 2.73 -10.33 44.92
CA HIS A 492 3.04 -11.52 44.11
C HIS A 492 4.51 -11.96 44.28
N PRO A 493 4.83 -13.20 44.66
CA PRO A 493 6.21 -13.61 45.00
C PRO A 493 7.26 -13.40 43.91
N SER A 494 6.86 -13.53 42.63
CA SER A 494 7.77 -13.41 41.48
C SER A 494 7.77 -12.03 40.80
N ALA A 495 6.92 -11.09 41.21
CA ALA A 495 6.72 -9.83 40.50
C ALA A 495 6.58 -8.62 41.44
N VAL A 496 7.01 -7.45 40.98
CA VAL A 496 6.88 -6.17 41.69
C VAL A 496 6.20 -5.18 40.75
N GLN A 497 5.05 -4.66 41.16
CA GLN A 497 4.35 -3.64 40.38
C GLN A 497 4.67 -2.25 40.93
N ILE A 498 4.92 -1.30 40.03
CA ILE A 498 5.18 0.10 40.33
C ILE A 498 4.00 0.91 39.79
N ARG A 499 3.36 1.72 40.63
CA ARG A 499 2.14 2.48 40.29
C ARG A 499 2.35 3.98 40.51
N PHE A 500 2.04 4.82 39.52
CA PHE A 500 2.31 6.26 39.60
C PHE A 500 1.37 7.11 38.72
N GLY A 501 1.40 8.43 38.95
CA GLY A 501 0.86 9.42 38.01
C GLY A 501 -0.66 9.63 38.00
N GLY A 502 -1.44 8.66 38.48
CA GLY A 502 -2.90 8.73 38.53
C GLY A 502 -3.54 8.94 37.15
N ARG A 503 -4.81 9.40 37.14
CA ARG A 503 -5.62 9.37 35.93
C ARG A 503 -5.10 10.29 34.83
N LEU A 504 -4.43 11.41 35.20
CA LEU A 504 -3.82 12.30 34.22
C LEU A 504 -2.72 11.59 33.43
N LEU A 505 -1.70 11.04 34.08
CA LEU A 505 -0.62 10.37 33.35
C LEU A 505 -1.10 9.07 32.69
N SER A 506 -2.10 8.39 33.23
CA SER A 506 -2.76 7.26 32.57
C SER A 506 -3.30 7.66 31.19
N VAL A 507 -4.04 8.76 31.07
CA VAL A 507 -4.49 9.25 29.74
C VAL A 507 -3.36 9.86 28.91
N THR A 508 -2.33 10.48 29.53
CA THR A 508 -1.15 10.97 28.80
C THR A 508 -0.44 9.84 28.05
N PHE A 509 -0.17 8.72 28.74
CA PHE A 509 0.52 7.58 28.13
C PHE A 509 -0.38 6.81 27.14
N GLU A 510 -1.69 6.69 27.41
CA GLU A 510 -2.63 6.01 26.52
C GLU A 510 -2.94 6.81 25.25
N LYS A 511 -3.41 8.05 25.39
CA LYS A 511 -4.02 8.86 24.32
C LYS A 511 -3.09 9.90 23.73
N LEU A 512 -2.25 10.54 24.56
CA LEU A 512 -1.47 11.71 24.14
C LEU A 512 -0.13 11.31 23.50
N PHE A 513 0.59 10.40 24.16
CA PHE A 513 1.82 9.83 23.65
C PHE A 513 1.56 8.63 22.73
N LYS A 514 0.36 8.04 22.79
CA LYS A 514 -0.10 6.90 21.97
C LYS A 514 0.79 5.65 22.12
N CYS A 515 1.30 5.42 23.33
CA CYS A 515 2.19 4.28 23.67
C CYS A 515 1.47 2.92 23.74
N GLY A 516 0.14 2.90 23.82
CA GLY A 516 -0.69 1.69 23.83
C GLY A 516 -1.01 1.12 25.22
N LYS A 517 -2.27 0.68 25.38
CA LYS A 517 -2.84 0.16 26.64
C LYS A 517 -2.50 -1.30 26.95
N ARG A 518 -2.46 -2.14 25.92
CA ARG A 518 -2.22 -3.60 26.00
C ARG A 518 -1.10 -3.99 25.04
N ALA A 519 -0.51 -5.18 25.26
CA ALA A 519 0.62 -5.69 24.50
C ALA A 519 0.40 -5.71 22.98
N GLU A 520 -0.80 -6.08 22.51
CA GLU A 520 -1.16 -6.12 21.08
C GLU A 520 -1.17 -4.74 20.42
N ASN A 521 -1.38 -3.67 21.21
CA ASN A 521 -1.54 -2.29 20.76
C ASN A 521 -0.39 -1.37 21.23
N LYS A 522 0.72 -1.91 21.73
CA LYS A 522 1.92 -1.13 22.05
C LYS A 522 2.51 -0.48 20.80
N ALA A 523 3.09 0.70 20.95
CA ALA A 523 3.76 1.45 19.89
C ALA A 523 4.88 2.33 20.47
N VAL A 524 5.84 2.74 19.64
CA VAL A 524 6.78 3.81 20.04
C VAL A 524 6.06 5.15 19.91
N PRO A 525 6.04 6.00 20.97
CA PRO A 525 5.42 7.30 20.91
C PRO A 525 6.09 8.21 19.86
N PHE A 526 5.29 8.91 19.05
CA PHE A 526 5.77 9.75 17.94
C PHE A 526 6.88 10.75 18.38
N ILE A 527 6.80 11.22 19.62
CA ILE A 527 7.79 12.10 20.26
C ILE A 527 9.21 11.54 20.09
N ILE A 528 9.40 10.24 20.36
CA ILE A 528 10.73 9.63 20.36
C ILE A 528 11.32 9.63 18.95
N PHE A 529 10.55 9.41 17.88
CA PHE A 529 11.01 9.50 16.48
C PHE A 529 11.56 10.89 16.10
N ASN A 530 11.27 11.92 16.90
CA ASN A 530 11.61 13.32 16.64
C ASN A 530 12.64 13.92 17.62
N THR A 531 13.42 13.05 18.27
CA THR A 531 14.48 13.40 19.24
C THR A 531 15.89 13.04 18.77
N PRO A 532 16.95 13.67 19.34
CA PRO A 532 18.35 13.26 19.14
C PRO A 532 18.62 11.79 19.43
N LYS A 533 19.65 11.23 18.80
CA LYS A 533 19.95 9.78 18.82
C LYS A 533 20.24 9.25 20.23
N GLU A 534 20.74 10.10 21.11
CA GLU A 534 21.06 9.82 22.51
C GLU A 534 19.79 9.61 23.34
N ILE A 535 18.71 10.34 23.01
CA ILE A 535 17.40 10.19 23.64
C ILE A 535 16.73 8.91 23.15
N LYS A 536 16.80 8.64 21.84
CA LYS A 536 16.34 7.38 21.21
C LYS A 536 17.04 6.16 21.80
N TYR A 537 18.34 6.27 22.06
CA TYR A 537 19.12 5.21 22.70
C TYR A 537 18.63 4.91 24.12
N GLU A 538 18.27 5.93 24.90
CA GLU A 538 17.76 5.72 26.26
C GLU A 538 16.32 5.20 26.30
N PHE A 539 15.47 5.56 25.32
CA PHE A 539 14.20 4.84 25.10
C PHE A 539 14.43 3.36 24.80
N LEU A 540 15.32 3.05 23.86
CA LEU A 540 15.67 1.67 23.52
C LEU A 540 16.28 0.93 24.72
N ARG A 541 17.08 1.60 25.57
CA ARG A 541 17.60 1.02 26.82
C ARG A 541 16.47 0.64 27.77
N GLY A 542 15.47 1.51 27.97
CA GLY A 542 14.30 1.22 28.80
C GLY A 542 13.53 0.02 28.26
N TYR A 543 13.26 0.01 26.95
CA TYR A 543 12.52 -1.06 26.28
C TYR A 543 13.25 -2.42 26.35
N PHE A 544 14.52 -2.48 25.93
CA PHE A 544 15.30 -3.71 25.95
C PHE A 544 15.62 -4.21 27.37
N ARG A 545 15.47 -3.40 28.43
CA ARG A 545 15.61 -3.88 29.82
C ARG A 545 14.38 -4.62 30.35
N GLY A 546 13.21 -4.48 29.71
CA GLY A 546 12.06 -5.35 29.93
C GLY A 546 12.05 -6.52 28.95
N ASP A 547 11.45 -6.30 27.77
CA ASP A 547 11.26 -7.28 26.68
C ASP A 547 12.55 -7.90 26.07
N GLY A 548 13.74 -7.47 26.49
CA GLY A 548 15.00 -7.78 25.82
C GLY A 548 15.78 -8.98 26.35
N CYS A 549 16.60 -9.55 25.48
CA CYS A 549 17.51 -10.65 25.77
C CYS A 549 18.81 -10.51 24.98
N ALA A 550 19.96 -10.72 25.62
CA ALA A 550 21.27 -10.75 24.96
C ALA A 550 21.98 -12.09 25.20
N ARG A 551 22.49 -12.73 24.15
CA ARG A 551 23.18 -14.04 24.25
C ARG A 551 24.25 -14.23 23.16
N ILE A 552 25.36 -14.83 23.54
CA ILE A 552 26.36 -15.39 22.62
C ILE A 552 26.14 -16.89 22.44
N THR A 553 26.39 -17.36 21.23
CA THR A 553 26.37 -18.77 20.85
C THR A 553 27.55 -19.08 19.92
N ARG A 554 27.85 -20.36 19.67
CA ARG A 554 28.81 -20.78 18.62
C ARG A 554 28.45 -20.25 17.22
N LYS A 555 27.18 -19.85 16.99
CA LYS A 555 26.70 -19.24 15.72
C LYS A 555 26.76 -17.70 15.71
N GLY A 556 27.30 -17.08 16.77
CA GLY A 556 27.42 -15.63 16.93
C GLY A 556 26.64 -15.07 18.12
N GLY A 557 26.83 -13.77 18.36
CA GLY A 557 26.11 -12.98 19.37
C GLY A 557 24.86 -12.32 18.80
N ARG A 558 23.85 -12.12 19.66
CA ARG A 558 22.62 -11.39 19.32
C ARG A 558 22.03 -10.68 20.55
N LEU A 559 21.50 -9.50 20.32
CA LEU A 559 20.51 -8.82 21.18
C LEU A 559 19.16 -8.95 20.48
N TRP A 560 18.08 -9.23 21.21
CA TRP A 560 16.74 -9.26 20.64
C TRP A 560 15.67 -8.85 21.65
N ALA A 561 14.50 -8.47 21.15
CA ALA A 561 13.27 -8.30 21.92
C ALA A 561 12.12 -9.05 21.23
N VAL A 562 11.01 -9.25 21.94
CA VAL A 562 9.84 -9.99 21.42
C VAL A 562 8.57 -9.23 21.73
N THR A 563 7.71 -9.01 20.74
CA THR A 563 6.39 -8.38 20.95
C THR A 563 5.29 -9.07 20.16
N VAL A 564 4.04 -8.90 20.57
CA VAL A 564 2.85 -9.27 19.78
C VAL A 564 2.30 -8.11 18.94
N SER A 565 2.74 -6.86 19.18
CA SER A 565 2.31 -5.71 18.39
C SER A 565 3.06 -5.63 17.06
N ARG A 566 2.33 -5.80 15.94
CA ARG A 566 2.85 -5.56 14.57
C ARG A 566 3.33 -4.11 14.41
N LYS A 567 2.66 -3.17 15.08
CA LYS A 567 3.01 -1.73 15.08
C LYS A 567 4.33 -1.48 15.81
N LEU A 568 4.52 -2.04 17.00
CA LEU A 568 5.78 -1.91 17.75
C LEU A 568 6.94 -2.58 17.00
N ALA A 569 6.71 -3.71 16.34
CA ALA A 569 7.74 -4.37 15.52
C ALA A 569 8.19 -3.50 14.32
N SER A 570 7.25 -2.79 13.67
CA SER A 570 7.57 -1.77 12.66
C SER A 570 8.32 -0.60 13.28
N ASP A 571 7.79 -0.03 14.36
CA ASP A 571 8.35 1.14 15.03
C ASP A 571 9.80 0.94 15.49
N LEU A 572 10.09 -0.19 16.13
CA LEU A 572 11.43 -0.53 16.59
C LEU A 572 12.41 -0.68 15.42
N ALA A 573 11.96 -1.20 14.26
CA ALA A 573 12.80 -1.28 13.07
C ALA A 573 13.14 0.13 12.54
N PHE A 574 12.14 0.98 12.35
CA PHE A 574 12.35 2.38 11.91
C PHE A 574 13.22 3.17 12.91
N LEU A 575 12.97 3.04 14.22
CA LEU A 575 13.71 3.75 15.27
C LEU A 575 15.17 3.28 15.35
N LEU A 576 15.43 1.97 15.23
CA LEU A 576 16.78 1.43 15.17
C LEU A 576 17.52 1.96 13.93
N MET A 577 16.86 2.05 12.79
CA MET A 577 17.47 2.55 11.54
C MET A 577 17.77 4.06 11.60
N GLN A 578 16.97 4.86 12.32
CA GLN A 578 17.30 6.28 12.59
C GLN A 578 18.58 6.45 13.44
N ILE A 579 18.91 5.50 14.33
CA ILE A 579 20.20 5.50 15.05
C ILE A 579 21.33 4.74 14.32
N GLY A 580 21.08 4.26 13.09
CA GLY A 580 22.06 3.53 12.28
C GLY A 580 22.22 2.04 12.63
N CYS A 581 21.31 1.49 13.45
CA CYS A 581 21.22 0.07 13.76
C CYS A 581 20.29 -0.65 12.76
N TRP A 582 20.73 -1.82 12.29
CA TRP A 582 19.90 -2.71 11.48
C TRP A 582 19.38 -3.89 12.29
N ALA A 583 18.09 -4.17 12.19
CA ALA A 583 17.42 -5.32 12.80
C ALA A 583 16.78 -6.24 11.73
N THR A 584 16.59 -7.51 12.09
CA THR A 584 15.81 -8.48 11.30
C THR A 584 14.61 -8.99 12.10
N ILE A 585 13.51 -9.34 11.44
CA ILE A 585 12.22 -9.62 12.11
C ILE A 585 11.72 -11.03 11.82
N GLU A 586 11.89 -11.94 12.77
CA GLU A 586 11.33 -13.29 12.68
C GLU A 586 9.91 -13.30 13.29
N ILE A 587 8.92 -13.85 12.57
CA ILE A 587 7.58 -14.10 13.15
C ILE A 587 7.49 -15.57 13.55
N LYS A 588 6.99 -15.84 14.76
CA LYS A 588 6.72 -17.20 15.26
C LYS A 588 5.31 -17.30 15.81
N LYS A 589 4.61 -18.38 15.45
CA LYS A 589 3.34 -18.74 16.08
C LYS A 589 3.64 -19.50 17.38
N GLU A 590 3.31 -18.89 18.52
CA GLU A 590 3.54 -19.47 19.84
C GLU A 590 2.23 -19.49 20.65
N ARG A 591 2.01 -20.58 21.41
CA ARG A 591 0.91 -20.66 22.38
C ARG A 591 1.09 -19.57 23.43
N SER A 592 0.07 -18.73 23.57
CA SER A 592 0.02 -17.62 24.53
C SER A 592 -1.32 -17.66 25.26
N LYS A 593 -1.33 -17.46 26.58
CA LYS A 593 -2.55 -17.51 27.40
C LYS A 593 -3.22 -16.13 27.40
N VAL A 594 -4.42 -16.03 26.84
CA VAL A 594 -5.20 -14.80 26.70
C VAL A 594 -6.56 -15.03 27.35
N MET A 595 -6.88 -14.24 28.39
CA MET A 595 -8.15 -14.36 29.16
C MET A 595 -8.47 -15.83 29.55
N GLY A 596 -7.48 -16.52 30.10
CA GLY A 596 -7.57 -17.92 30.52
C GLY A 596 -7.38 -18.96 29.40
N LYS A 597 -7.78 -18.67 28.17
CA LYS A 597 -7.70 -19.59 27.01
C LYS A 597 -6.32 -19.55 26.34
N TYR A 598 -5.91 -20.64 25.68
CA TYR A 598 -4.63 -20.73 24.95
C TYR A 598 -4.83 -20.45 23.45
N ASN A 599 -4.31 -19.32 22.98
CA ASN A 599 -4.36 -18.92 21.58
C ASN A 599 -2.98 -19.03 20.92
N MET A 600 -2.93 -19.32 19.61
CA MET A 600 -1.71 -19.22 18.81
C MET A 600 -1.54 -17.78 18.32
N LEU A 601 -0.61 -17.03 18.91
CA LEU A 601 -0.32 -15.65 18.49
C LEU A 601 0.95 -15.58 17.64
N ASP A 602 0.95 -14.68 16.65
CA ASP A 602 2.17 -14.30 15.91
C ASP A 602 3.00 -13.33 16.78
N LYS A 603 4.16 -13.81 17.25
CA LYS A 603 5.15 -13.00 17.95
C LYS A 603 6.24 -12.53 17.00
N TYR A 604 6.54 -11.25 17.05
CA TYR A 604 7.58 -10.57 16.29
C TYR A 604 8.86 -10.53 17.13
N HIS A 605 9.89 -11.26 16.72
CA HIS A 605 11.22 -11.24 17.34
C HIS A 605 12.12 -10.29 16.55
N ILE A 606 12.47 -9.14 17.16
CA ILE A 606 13.34 -8.13 16.55
C ILE A 606 14.79 -8.45 16.94
N PHE A 607 15.59 -8.95 15.99
CA PHE A 607 16.97 -9.38 16.20
C PHE A 607 18.00 -8.35 15.73
N ILE A 608 18.94 -8.01 16.61
CA ILE A 608 20.15 -7.25 16.30
C ILE A 608 21.34 -8.22 16.41
N SER A 609 21.89 -8.62 15.27
CA SER A 609 22.92 -9.69 15.17
C SER A 609 24.14 -9.33 14.31
N ASN A 610 24.09 -8.22 13.55
CA ASN A 610 25.26 -7.73 12.83
C ASN A 610 26.19 -6.96 13.77
N LYS A 611 27.50 -7.11 13.58
CA LYS A 611 28.53 -6.60 14.50
C LYS A 611 28.56 -5.07 14.60
N LYS A 612 28.24 -4.36 13.51
CA LYS A 612 28.11 -2.89 13.48
C LYS A 612 27.01 -2.40 14.43
N SER A 613 25.82 -2.99 14.35
CA SER A 613 24.68 -2.62 15.20
C SER A 613 24.86 -3.12 16.63
N LEU A 614 25.49 -4.27 16.85
CA LEU A 614 25.86 -4.74 18.20
C LEU A 614 26.88 -3.83 18.89
N ARG A 615 27.80 -3.19 18.14
CA ARG A 615 28.72 -2.18 18.70
C ARG A 615 27.98 -0.91 19.12
N LEU A 616 27.06 -0.39 18.31
CA LEU A 616 26.19 0.72 18.69
C LEU A 616 25.36 0.36 19.94
N MET A 617 24.74 -0.83 19.95
CA MET A 617 23.93 -1.32 21.06
C MET A 617 24.75 -1.94 22.22
N LYS A 618 26.09 -1.77 22.27
CA LYS A 618 26.96 -2.50 23.22
C LYS A 618 26.50 -2.32 24.67
N SER A 619 26.25 -1.07 25.09
CA SER A 619 25.84 -0.75 26.47
C SER A 619 24.53 -1.43 26.85
N ILE A 620 23.54 -1.45 25.93
CA ILE A 620 22.26 -2.12 26.13
C ILE A 620 22.45 -3.65 26.16
N ALA A 621 23.22 -4.23 25.23
CA ALA A 621 23.50 -5.66 25.22
C ALA A 621 24.22 -6.13 26.49
N THR A 622 25.11 -5.32 27.07
CA THR A 622 25.78 -5.61 28.36
C THR A 622 24.92 -5.35 29.58
N ASP A 623 23.96 -4.42 29.53
CA ASP A 623 22.98 -4.20 30.60
C ASP A 623 22.00 -5.37 30.69
N VAL A 624 21.46 -5.81 29.55
CA VAL A 624 20.45 -6.87 29.46
C VAL A 624 21.05 -8.26 29.66
N GLY A 625 22.25 -8.47 29.14
CA GLY A 625 23.00 -9.73 29.29
C GLY A 625 23.87 -9.77 30.54
N GLU A 626 23.49 -9.11 31.64
CA GLU A 626 24.34 -8.82 32.81
C GLU A 626 25.15 -10.03 33.31
N ALA A 627 24.50 -11.21 33.45
CA ALA A 627 25.12 -12.46 33.88
C ALA A 627 26.19 -13.05 32.93
N ASN A 628 26.37 -12.48 31.72
CA ASN A 628 27.42 -12.80 30.76
C ASN A 628 28.07 -11.52 30.17
N LYS A 629 27.99 -10.40 30.89
CA LYS A 629 28.39 -9.05 30.43
C LYS A 629 29.77 -9.00 29.79
N ASP A 630 30.79 -9.58 30.43
CA ASP A 630 32.17 -9.45 29.97
C ASP A 630 32.40 -10.23 28.67
N LYS A 631 31.84 -11.44 28.57
CA LYS A 631 31.81 -12.22 27.32
C LYS A 631 31.10 -11.45 26.20
N ILE A 632 30.02 -10.73 26.51
CA ILE A 632 29.28 -9.87 25.56
C ILE A 632 30.13 -8.69 25.09
N ALA A 633 30.80 -8.00 26.02
CA ALA A 633 31.72 -6.91 25.67
C ALA A 633 32.88 -7.40 24.81
N GLU A 634 33.56 -8.46 25.24
CA GLU A 634 34.70 -9.10 24.57
C GLU A 634 34.33 -9.55 23.14
N TYR A 635 33.19 -10.23 22.98
CA TYR A 635 32.70 -10.64 21.67
C TYR A 635 32.46 -9.44 20.74
N ILE A 636 31.88 -8.36 21.23
CA ILE A 636 31.56 -7.16 20.43
C ILE A 636 32.83 -6.39 20.01
N GLU A 637 33.89 -6.46 20.81
CA GLU A 637 35.20 -5.86 20.53
C GLU A 637 36.03 -6.72 19.59
N ARG A 638 36.35 -7.97 19.97
CA ARG A 638 37.14 -8.94 19.17
C ARG A 638 36.46 -9.34 17.85
N ALA A 639 35.19 -8.99 17.67
CA ALA A 639 34.41 -9.21 16.46
C ALA A 639 34.95 -8.49 15.20
N ASP A 640 35.73 -9.22 14.39
CA ASP A 640 35.99 -8.89 12.98
C ASP A 640 34.67 -8.60 12.23
N VAL A 641 34.51 -7.35 11.75
CA VAL A 641 33.28 -6.86 11.10
C VAL A 641 33.06 -7.50 9.74
N GLU A 642 34.12 -7.90 9.01
CA GLU A 642 33.98 -8.53 7.70
C GLU A 642 33.45 -9.97 7.80
N LYS A 643 33.55 -10.57 9.00
CA LYS A 643 32.92 -11.84 9.38
C LYS A 643 31.60 -11.63 10.13
N SER A 644 30.88 -10.53 9.85
CA SER A 644 29.50 -10.30 10.32
C SER A 644 28.51 -10.93 9.34
N PRO A 645 27.33 -11.40 9.80
CA PRO A 645 26.14 -11.42 8.96
C PRO A 645 25.93 -10.02 8.35
N VAL A 646 25.69 -9.95 7.05
CA VAL A 646 25.50 -8.70 6.31
C VAL A 646 24.04 -8.62 5.85
N PHE A 647 23.34 -7.56 6.25
CA PHE A 647 21.93 -7.36 5.92
C PHE A 647 21.71 -6.06 5.12
N CYS A 648 22.37 -4.96 5.48
CA CYS A 648 22.50 -3.76 4.64
C CYS A 648 23.39 -4.08 3.41
N SER A 649 22.82 -4.71 2.39
CA SER A 649 23.60 -5.33 1.31
C SER A 649 22.84 -5.41 -0.02
N ILE A 650 23.59 -5.70 -1.08
CA ILE A 650 23.06 -6.24 -2.33
C ILE A 650 23.59 -7.67 -2.55
N PRO A 651 22.88 -8.53 -3.30
CA PRO A 651 23.40 -9.85 -3.68
C PRO A 651 24.69 -9.75 -4.51
N THR A 652 25.66 -10.61 -4.24
CA THR A 652 26.95 -10.59 -4.97
C THR A 652 26.81 -10.99 -6.43
N PHE A 653 25.75 -11.72 -6.82
CA PHE A 653 25.55 -12.11 -8.22
C PHE A 653 25.41 -10.90 -9.16
N LEU A 654 24.95 -9.74 -8.66
CA LEU A 654 24.91 -8.47 -9.39
C LEU A 654 26.32 -7.93 -9.75
N LEU A 655 27.39 -8.51 -9.20
CA LEU A 655 28.77 -8.22 -9.59
C LEU A 655 29.30 -9.17 -10.68
N LYS A 656 28.60 -10.27 -11.03
CA LYS A 656 29.09 -11.24 -12.03
C LYS A 656 29.30 -10.61 -13.42
N PRO A 657 28.38 -9.82 -14.00
CA PRO A 657 28.59 -9.22 -15.33
C PRO A 657 29.81 -8.28 -15.39
N ILE A 658 30.12 -7.62 -14.27
CA ILE A 658 31.26 -6.69 -14.14
C ILE A 658 32.51 -7.34 -13.53
N GLN A 659 32.50 -8.66 -13.25
CA GLN A 659 33.60 -9.39 -12.61
C GLN A 659 34.90 -9.28 -13.41
N GLU A 660 34.83 -9.45 -14.73
CA GLU A 660 35.99 -9.27 -15.61
C GLU A 660 36.60 -7.87 -15.46
N MET A 661 35.75 -6.85 -15.42
CA MET A 661 36.16 -5.46 -15.33
C MET A 661 36.84 -5.18 -13.99
N ILE A 662 36.26 -5.68 -12.90
CA ILE A 662 36.81 -5.54 -11.54
C ILE A 662 38.19 -6.23 -11.46
N TYR A 663 38.32 -7.46 -11.94
CA TYR A 663 39.61 -8.17 -12.02
C TYR A 663 40.67 -7.38 -12.80
N ARG A 664 40.28 -6.80 -13.95
CA ARG A 664 41.15 -6.01 -14.85
C ARG A 664 41.65 -4.69 -14.23
N PHE A 665 40.98 -4.16 -13.20
CA PHE A 665 41.37 -2.90 -12.53
C PHE A 665 41.94 -3.10 -11.11
N SER A 666 41.40 -4.02 -10.33
CA SER A 666 41.88 -4.28 -8.96
C SER A 666 43.28 -4.91 -8.96
N GLY A 667 43.57 -5.81 -9.92
CA GLY A 667 44.75 -6.68 -9.92
C GLY A 667 44.58 -7.96 -9.07
N ARG A 668 43.39 -8.20 -8.52
CA ARG A 668 43.03 -9.40 -7.74
C ARG A 668 41.68 -9.95 -8.21
N GLY A 669 41.46 -11.25 -8.05
CA GLY A 669 40.12 -11.81 -8.20
C GLY A 669 39.14 -11.14 -7.22
N ILE A 670 37.88 -10.99 -7.64
CA ILE A 670 36.75 -10.93 -6.69
C ILE A 670 35.99 -12.26 -6.63
N SER A 671 36.65 -13.35 -7.08
CA SER A 671 36.29 -14.75 -6.80
C SER A 671 35.81 -14.91 -5.36
N ASP A 672 36.59 -14.38 -4.44
CA ASP A 672 36.45 -14.55 -3.01
C ASP A 672 35.21 -13.83 -2.45
N LEU A 673 34.70 -12.81 -3.17
CA LEU A 673 33.39 -12.20 -2.88
C LEU A 673 32.23 -13.06 -3.35
N PHE A 674 32.35 -13.85 -4.43
CA PHE A 674 31.26 -14.74 -4.87
C PHE A 674 31.06 -15.96 -3.95
N ASN A 675 32.02 -16.23 -3.06
CA ASN A 675 31.85 -17.14 -1.93
C ASN A 675 30.90 -16.56 -0.85
N GLN A 676 30.59 -15.26 -0.90
CA GLN A 676 29.60 -14.59 -0.04
C GLN A 676 28.29 -14.38 -0.83
N LYS A 677 27.13 -14.58 -0.21
CA LYS A 677 25.81 -14.35 -0.86
C LYS A 677 25.53 -12.88 -1.16
N SER A 678 25.98 -11.97 -0.31
CA SER A 678 25.75 -10.52 -0.41
C SER A 678 26.98 -9.71 0.00
N ILE A 679 27.07 -8.48 -0.48
CA ILE A 679 28.13 -7.50 -0.19
C ILE A 679 27.53 -6.29 0.54
N SER A 680 28.17 -5.80 1.61
CA SER A 680 27.66 -4.63 2.34
C SER A 680 27.73 -3.37 1.49
N LEU A 681 26.83 -2.41 1.72
CA LEU A 681 26.81 -1.16 0.95
C LEU A 681 28.12 -0.37 1.09
N GLU A 682 28.79 -0.42 2.24
CA GLU A 682 30.09 0.25 2.43
C GLU A 682 31.25 -0.50 1.75
N LYS A 683 31.22 -1.84 1.72
CA LYS A 683 32.22 -2.65 1.01
C LYS A 683 32.05 -2.52 -0.52
N LEU A 684 30.80 -2.40 -0.98
CA LEU A 684 30.44 -2.07 -2.36
C LEU A 684 30.88 -0.65 -2.72
N GLU A 685 30.55 0.36 -1.91
CA GLU A 685 30.95 1.75 -2.13
C GLU A 685 32.47 1.88 -2.26
N LYS A 686 33.24 1.33 -1.31
CA LYS A 686 34.72 1.30 -1.36
C LYS A 686 35.25 0.61 -2.62
N LEU A 687 34.63 -0.51 -3.04
CA LEU A 687 35.01 -1.23 -4.24
C LEU A 687 34.77 -0.37 -5.50
N LEU A 688 33.58 0.22 -5.64
CA LEU A 688 33.21 1.02 -6.80
C LEU A 688 33.96 2.36 -6.86
N ASP A 689 34.22 3.00 -5.72
CA ASP A 689 35.10 4.18 -5.64
C ASP A 689 36.55 3.83 -6.03
N THR A 690 37.04 2.62 -5.70
CA THR A 690 38.36 2.15 -6.14
C THR A 690 38.41 1.93 -7.66
N LEU A 691 37.31 1.49 -8.28
CA LEU A 691 37.20 1.42 -9.74
C LEU A 691 37.20 2.82 -10.37
N LYS A 692 36.50 3.78 -9.77
CA LYS A 692 36.43 5.18 -10.23
C LYS A 692 37.76 5.94 -10.06
N LYS A 693 38.54 5.63 -9.02
CA LYS A 693 39.83 6.29 -8.70
C LYS A 693 41.05 5.67 -9.40
N LYS A 694 40.97 4.42 -9.86
CA LYS A 694 42.00 3.82 -10.73
C LYS A 694 41.83 4.32 -12.19
N PRO A 695 42.89 4.36 -13.00
CA PRO A 695 42.89 5.12 -14.27
C PRO A 695 42.13 4.42 -15.41
N VAL A 696 40.80 4.38 -15.31
CA VAL A 696 39.89 4.12 -16.44
C VAL A 696 40.03 5.26 -17.46
N LEU A 697 40.07 6.50 -16.97
CA LEU A 697 40.26 7.75 -17.72
C LEU A 697 41.31 7.65 -18.84
N LYS A 698 42.53 7.15 -18.56
CA LYS A 698 43.58 7.06 -19.60
C LYS A 698 43.18 6.15 -20.77
N ARG A 699 42.38 5.11 -20.52
CA ARG A 699 41.94 4.17 -21.57
C ARG A 699 40.67 4.63 -22.27
N GLU A 700 39.75 5.27 -21.55
CA GLU A 700 38.55 5.86 -22.15
C GLU A 700 38.93 7.05 -23.03
N ILE A 701 39.75 8.00 -22.55
CA ILE A 701 40.25 9.11 -23.37
C ILE A 701 40.95 8.60 -24.63
N ILE A 702 41.86 7.61 -24.55
CA ILE A 702 42.49 7.02 -25.74
C ILE A 702 41.47 6.41 -26.73
N ILE A 703 40.42 5.74 -26.25
CA ILE A 703 39.42 5.11 -27.12
C ILE A 703 38.44 6.14 -27.69
N GLU A 704 38.07 7.17 -26.93
CA GLU A 704 37.15 8.24 -27.36
C GLU A 704 37.83 9.17 -28.36
N THR A 705 39.08 9.57 -28.10
CA THR A 705 39.92 10.28 -29.10
C THR A 705 40.10 9.44 -30.36
N LEU A 706 40.14 8.11 -30.27
CA LEU A 706 40.22 7.20 -31.43
C LEU A 706 38.87 6.98 -32.14
N ARG A 707 37.73 7.28 -31.51
CA ARG A 707 36.43 7.43 -32.19
C ARG A 707 36.35 8.75 -32.96
N GLN A 708 36.78 9.83 -32.31
CA GLN A 708 36.78 11.19 -32.87
C GLN A 708 37.81 11.38 -33.99
N ASN A 709 38.92 10.62 -33.97
CA ASN A 709 39.99 10.65 -34.95
C ASN A 709 40.16 9.25 -35.56
N PRO A 710 39.39 8.88 -36.60
CA PRO A 710 39.52 7.59 -37.26
C PRO A 710 40.94 7.33 -37.76
N TRP A 711 41.44 6.12 -37.57
CA TRP A 711 42.75 5.65 -38.08
C TRP A 711 43.99 6.39 -37.52
N CYS A 712 43.92 6.88 -36.28
CA CYS A 712 45.01 7.62 -35.63
C CYS A 712 46.23 6.74 -35.24
N ARG A 713 47.46 7.30 -35.27
CA ARG A 713 48.69 6.61 -34.85
C ARG A 713 48.87 6.64 -33.32
N THR A 714 49.78 5.85 -32.78
CA THR A 714 50.07 5.83 -31.33
C THR A 714 50.77 7.11 -30.88
N ALA A 715 51.64 7.70 -31.72
CA ALA A 715 52.27 8.99 -31.43
C ALA A 715 51.26 10.15 -31.46
N ASP A 716 50.31 10.13 -32.40
CA ASP A 716 49.28 11.15 -32.52
C ASP A 716 48.25 11.04 -31.39
N LEU A 717 47.86 9.82 -30.99
CA LEU A 717 47.07 9.58 -29.77
C LEU A 717 47.81 10.04 -28.51
N ALA A 718 49.13 9.85 -28.41
CA ALA A 718 49.92 10.36 -27.30
C ALA A 718 49.88 11.90 -27.20
N ARG A 719 49.97 12.58 -28.35
CA ARG A 719 49.84 14.05 -28.45
C ARG A 719 48.43 14.52 -28.06
N LEU A 720 47.40 13.97 -28.70
CA LEU A 720 45.99 14.36 -28.52
C LEU A 720 45.45 14.08 -27.11
N THR A 721 45.98 13.07 -26.41
CA THR A 721 45.53 12.70 -25.06
C THR A 721 46.41 13.25 -23.93
N GLY A 722 47.53 13.91 -24.25
CA GLY A 722 48.51 14.37 -23.25
C GLY A 722 49.20 13.23 -22.50
N LEU A 723 49.26 12.02 -23.07
CA LEU A 723 49.77 10.82 -22.40
C LEU A 723 51.07 10.31 -23.03
N ASN A 724 52.05 9.98 -22.18
CA ASN A 724 53.30 9.35 -22.61
C ASN A 724 53.06 8.12 -23.52
N PHE A 725 53.75 8.09 -24.66
CA PHE A 725 53.65 7.07 -25.71
C PHE A 725 53.65 5.62 -25.19
N ILE A 726 54.51 5.29 -24.22
CA ILE A 726 54.62 3.93 -23.66
C ILE A 726 53.33 3.54 -22.91
N THR A 727 52.67 4.51 -22.27
CA THR A 727 51.36 4.31 -21.61
C THR A 727 50.27 4.07 -22.65
N VAL A 728 50.27 4.84 -23.73
CA VAL A 728 49.29 4.73 -24.82
C VAL A 728 49.44 3.39 -25.54
N PHE A 729 50.66 3.05 -25.98
CA PHE A 729 50.99 1.79 -26.64
C PHE A 729 50.64 0.56 -25.79
N LYS A 730 51.03 0.53 -24.51
CA LYS A 730 50.68 -0.58 -23.59
C LYS A 730 49.17 -0.69 -23.35
N THR A 731 48.43 0.41 -23.40
CA THR A 731 46.98 0.44 -23.22
C THR A 731 46.25 -0.08 -24.47
N LEU A 732 46.64 0.39 -25.66
CA LEU A 732 46.09 -0.06 -26.93
C LEU A 732 46.44 -1.53 -27.20
N LYS A 733 47.67 -1.98 -26.92
CA LYS A 733 48.03 -3.41 -26.97
C LYS A 733 47.16 -4.30 -26.07
N ARG A 734 46.76 -3.81 -24.90
CA ARG A 734 45.84 -4.51 -23.99
C ARG A 734 44.37 -4.46 -24.45
N ALA A 735 44.01 -3.52 -25.32
CA ALA A 735 42.70 -3.47 -25.97
C ALA A 735 42.67 -4.31 -27.27
N GLU A 736 43.80 -4.42 -27.98
CA GLU A 736 44.01 -5.30 -29.14
C GLU A 736 43.77 -6.77 -28.78
N LYS A 737 44.47 -7.26 -27.74
CA LYS A 737 44.30 -8.65 -27.22
C LYS A 737 42.88 -8.92 -26.66
N LYS A 738 42.03 -7.90 -26.53
CA LYS A 738 40.63 -8.02 -26.07
C LYS A 738 39.61 -7.77 -27.20
N GLY A 739 40.06 -7.56 -28.43
CA GLY A 739 39.19 -7.27 -29.58
C GLY A 739 38.27 -6.08 -29.30
N ARG A 740 38.85 -4.95 -28.87
CA ARG A 740 38.18 -3.64 -28.69
C ARG A 740 38.78 -2.52 -29.54
N VAL A 741 40.01 -2.73 -30.00
CA VAL A 741 40.66 -1.99 -31.08
C VAL A 741 41.39 -2.99 -31.96
N ARG A 742 41.68 -2.62 -33.21
CA ARG A 742 42.59 -3.34 -34.11
C ARG A 742 43.74 -2.40 -34.51
N SER A 743 44.85 -2.95 -35.00
CA SER A 743 45.90 -2.16 -35.65
C SER A 743 46.38 -2.81 -36.94
N LYS A 744 46.90 -1.99 -37.86
CA LYS A 744 47.24 -2.39 -39.24
C LYS A 744 48.72 -2.72 -39.48
N LEU A 745 49.58 -2.68 -38.44
CA LEU A 745 51.04 -2.82 -38.56
C LEU A 745 51.65 -3.76 -37.51
N LYS A 746 52.71 -4.51 -37.88
CA LYS A 746 53.32 -5.54 -37.01
C LYS A 746 54.43 -5.02 -36.07
N LYS A 747 55.23 -4.02 -36.46
CA LYS A 747 56.26 -3.35 -35.64
C LYS A 747 56.10 -1.82 -35.70
N GLY A 748 56.76 -1.08 -34.80
CA GLY A 748 56.81 0.39 -34.80
C GLY A 748 55.56 1.08 -34.23
N ASP A 749 55.42 2.37 -34.55
CA ASP A 749 54.20 3.13 -34.28
C ASP A 749 53.04 2.54 -35.10
N ARG A 750 51.91 2.32 -34.43
CA ARG A 750 50.75 1.61 -34.97
C ARG A 750 49.61 2.57 -35.23
N ILE A 751 49.01 2.46 -36.42
CA ILE A 751 47.67 2.97 -36.73
C ILE A 751 46.66 2.07 -36.01
N TRP A 752 45.77 2.68 -35.23
CA TRP A 752 44.71 2.01 -34.48
C TRP A 752 43.33 2.39 -35.00
N PHE A 753 42.34 1.56 -34.71
CA PHE A 753 40.92 1.86 -34.91
C PHE A 753 40.07 1.06 -33.91
N VAL A 754 38.94 1.63 -33.50
CA VAL A 754 38.00 0.98 -32.57
C VAL A 754 37.29 -0.19 -33.26
N THR A 755 36.83 -1.18 -32.49
CA THR A 755 35.90 -2.20 -32.97
C THR A 755 34.63 -2.16 -32.17
N ASP A 756 33.48 -2.14 -32.83
CA ASP A 756 32.17 -1.90 -32.23
C ASP A 756 31.79 -3.00 -31.25
N LYS A 757 31.85 -2.66 -29.95
CA LYS A 757 31.41 -3.48 -28.83
C LYS A 757 30.74 -2.62 -27.79
N GLU A 758 29.42 -2.66 -27.79
CA GLU A 758 28.51 -1.93 -26.88
C GLU A 758 28.77 -2.25 -25.39
N THR A 759 29.34 -3.44 -25.12
CA THR A 759 29.55 -4.02 -23.79
C THR A 759 30.39 -3.20 -22.80
N ASP A 760 31.17 -2.21 -23.23
CA ASP A 760 31.85 -1.30 -22.27
C ASP A 760 30.92 -0.21 -21.73
N GLN A 761 30.04 0.37 -22.56
CA GLN A 761 29.09 1.39 -22.11
C GLN A 761 28.04 0.79 -21.16
N GLU A 762 27.56 -0.41 -21.47
CA GLU A 762 26.57 -1.14 -20.66
C GLU A 762 27.10 -1.43 -19.24
N ASN A 763 28.35 -1.91 -19.13
CA ASN A 763 28.96 -2.19 -17.83
C ASN A 763 29.28 -0.92 -17.03
N SER A 764 29.61 0.20 -17.70
CA SER A 764 29.75 1.50 -17.05
C SER A 764 28.42 1.99 -16.45
N LYS A 765 27.32 1.87 -17.20
CA LYS A 765 25.95 2.16 -16.70
C LYS A 765 25.62 1.32 -15.46
N LYS A 766 25.83 -0.01 -15.51
CA LYS A 766 25.61 -0.93 -14.38
C LYS A 766 26.42 -0.55 -13.13
N ILE A 767 27.68 -0.13 -13.29
CA ILE A 767 28.53 0.38 -12.20
C ILE A 767 28.04 1.72 -11.65
N SER A 768 27.49 2.61 -12.48
CA SER A 768 26.87 3.85 -12.03
C SER A 768 25.67 3.56 -11.12
N ILE A 769 24.76 2.69 -11.58
CA ILE A 769 23.55 2.27 -10.83
C ILE A 769 23.92 1.65 -9.48
N LEU A 770 24.81 0.64 -9.46
CA LEU A 770 25.25 0.04 -8.19
C LEU A 770 25.97 1.05 -7.27
N SER A 771 26.65 2.05 -7.84
CA SER A 771 27.26 3.13 -7.07
C SER A 771 26.23 4.09 -6.49
N ASN A 772 25.10 4.32 -7.17
CA ASN A 772 24.02 5.15 -6.66
C ASN A 772 23.31 4.44 -5.50
N LEU A 773 22.97 3.15 -5.64
CA LEU A 773 22.42 2.34 -4.54
C LEU A 773 23.35 2.36 -3.30
N ALA A 774 24.66 2.17 -3.51
CA ALA A 774 25.63 2.14 -2.41
C ALA A 774 25.71 3.48 -1.65
N LYS A 775 25.78 4.59 -2.39
CA LYS A 775 25.87 5.96 -1.86
C LYS A 775 24.56 6.42 -1.21
N ASN A 776 23.44 6.19 -1.88
CA ASN A 776 22.09 6.50 -1.41
C ASN A 776 21.57 5.45 -0.40
N ARG A 777 22.43 4.53 0.06
CA ARG A 777 22.20 3.58 1.15
C ARG A 777 20.97 2.69 0.94
N ILE A 778 20.73 2.26 -0.31
CA ILE A 778 19.67 1.32 -0.68
C ILE A 778 20.20 -0.13 -0.64
N ALA A 779 19.54 -0.99 0.13
CA ALA A 779 19.73 -2.44 0.13
C ALA A 779 18.70 -3.12 -0.77
N LEU A 780 19.04 -4.33 -1.22
CA LEU A 780 18.23 -5.14 -2.11
C LEU A 780 18.00 -6.51 -1.43
N ILE A 781 16.79 -6.74 -0.92
CA ILE A 781 16.50 -7.87 -0.03
C ILE A 781 15.61 -8.89 -0.75
N PRO A 782 16.02 -10.16 -0.90
CA PRO A 782 15.20 -11.18 -1.53
C PRO A 782 13.88 -11.41 -0.79
N VAL A 783 12.79 -11.60 -1.54
CA VAL A 783 11.52 -12.12 -1.05
C VAL A 783 11.72 -13.55 -0.55
N ARG A 784 11.36 -13.80 0.72
CA ARG A 784 11.35 -15.12 1.37
C ARG A 784 10.08 -15.89 1.07
N TYR A 785 8.92 -15.21 1.09
CA TYR A 785 7.63 -15.74 0.65
C TYR A 785 6.66 -14.63 0.27
N VAL A 786 5.63 -15.01 -0.48
CA VAL A 786 4.37 -14.27 -0.64
C VAL A 786 3.24 -15.22 -0.31
N LYS A 787 2.33 -14.80 0.57
CA LYS A 787 1.31 -15.69 1.15
C LYS A 787 -0.03 -14.99 1.23
N ARG A 788 -1.07 -15.57 0.61
CA ARG A 788 -2.46 -15.13 0.81
C ARG A 788 -2.84 -15.25 2.29
N ILE A 789 -3.42 -14.21 2.84
CA ILE A 789 -3.91 -14.13 4.23
C ILE A 789 -5.44 -13.97 4.25
N LYS A 790 -6.05 -14.11 5.43
CA LYS A 790 -7.46 -13.73 5.61
C LYS A 790 -7.54 -12.21 5.68
N THR A 791 -8.51 -11.63 5.00
CA THR A 791 -8.82 -10.20 5.13
C THR A 791 -9.43 -9.96 6.51
N GLU A 792 -8.84 -9.03 7.29
CA GLU A 792 -9.25 -8.70 8.66
C GLU A 792 -10.11 -7.43 8.73
N GLY A 793 -10.01 -6.53 7.74
CA GLY A 793 -10.76 -5.28 7.66
C GLY A 793 -11.73 -5.22 6.48
N LYS A 794 -12.84 -4.49 6.64
CA LYS A 794 -13.82 -4.23 5.56
C LYS A 794 -13.27 -3.33 4.45
N PHE A 795 -12.26 -2.52 4.77
CA PHE A 795 -11.66 -1.52 3.89
C PHE A 795 -10.16 -1.73 3.74
N VAL A 796 -9.64 -1.13 2.68
CA VAL A 796 -8.24 -1.00 2.27
C VAL A 796 -7.97 0.48 1.94
N TYR A 797 -6.75 0.96 2.17
CA TYR A 797 -6.41 2.39 2.15
C TYR A 797 -5.07 2.67 1.44
N ASP A 798 -5.01 3.64 0.53
CA ASP A 798 -3.78 4.05 -0.18
C ASP A 798 -3.48 5.55 0.00
N VAL A 799 -2.24 5.96 -0.29
CA VAL A 799 -1.77 7.36 -0.25
C VAL A 799 -1.15 7.77 -1.58
N GLU A 800 -1.69 8.81 -2.20
CA GLU A 800 -1.19 9.33 -3.48
C GLU A 800 -0.02 10.28 -3.24
N VAL A 801 1.19 9.92 -3.72
CA VAL A 801 2.43 10.67 -3.46
C VAL A 801 3.05 11.19 -4.76
N ASN A 802 3.54 12.43 -4.75
CA ASN A 802 4.09 13.15 -5.91
C ASN A 802 5.50 13.69 -5.57
N PRO A 803 6.53 13.50 -6.42
CA PRO A 803 6.46 13.14 -7.84
C PRO A 803 6.77 11.70 -8.25
N THR A 804 7.23 10.82 -7.34
CA THR A 804 7.69 9.47 -7.75
C THR A 804 6.61 8.40 -7.78
N HIS A 805 5.41 8.69 -7.24
CA HIS A 805 4.35 7.70 -7.01
C HIS A 805 4.82 6.48 -6.19
N THR A 806 5.81 6.69 -5.31
CA THR A 806 6.29 5.70 -4.34
C THR A 806 6.17 6.18 -2.90
N PHE A 807 6.14 5.25 -1.95
CA PHE A 807 6.28 5.56 -0.53
C PHE A 807 6.87 4.39 0.26
N VAL A 808 7.46 4.68 1.41
CA VAL A 808 8.06 3.67 2.31
C VAL A 808 7.07 3.26 3.41
N GLY A 809 6.78 1.96 3.50
CA GLY A 809 5.87 1.40 4.51
C GLY A 809 6.10 -0.08 4.83
N GLY A 810 5.23 -0.60 5.69
CA GLY A 810 5.25 -1.96 6.21
C GLY A 810 5.96 -2.15 7.55
N VAL A 811 6.14 -3.41 7.92
CA VAL A 811 6.89 -3.83 9.11
C VAL A 811 8.37 -3.83 8.76
N GLY A 812 9.01 -2.67 8.91
CA GLY A 812 10.30 -2.34 8.31
C GLY A 812 10.11 -1.71 6.91
N PRO A 813 11.07 -0.90 6.44
CA PRO A 813 10.88 -0.03 5.28
C PRO A 813 10.92 -0.78 3.95
N LEU A 814 9.76 -1.15 3.42
CA LEU A 814 9.60 -1.62 2.03
C LEU A 814 9.10 -0.45 1.17
N LEU A 815 9.65 -0.31 -0.04
CA LEU A 815 9.21 0.70 -1.00
C LEU A 815 8.00 0.18 -1.80
N LEU A 816 6.93 0.96 -1.82
CA LEU A 816 5.63 0.69 -2.44
C LEU A 816 5.39 1.65 -3.61
N HIS A 817 4.40 1.38 -4.48
CA HIS A 817 4.11 2.18 -5.67
C HIS A 817 2.59 2.27 -5.92
N ASN A 818 2.06 3.49 -6.13
CA ASN A 818 0.68 3.70 -6.54
C ASN A 818 0.47 3.00 -7.89
N THR A 819 -0.54 2.14 -8.03
CA THR A 819 -0.72 1.37 -9.26
C THR A 819 -1.34 2.22 -10.35
N ASP A 820 -0.72 2.23 -11.56
CA ASP A 820 -1.52 2.13 -12.77
C ASP A 820 -0.82 1.64 -14.05
N CYS A 821 -1.66 1.42 -15.07
CA CYS A 821 -1.44 1.10 -16.48
C CYS A 821 -0.44 -0.01 -16.82
N ASP A 822 -0.96 -1.23 -16.89
CA ASP A 822 -0.31 -2.42 -17.42
C ASP A 822 -1.40 -3.36 -18.00
N ALA A 823 -1.17 -4.66 -18.14
CA ALA A 823 -2.20 -5.56 -18.67
C ALA A 823 -3.43 -5.71 -17.75
N TRP A 824 -3.36 -5.32 -16.47
CA TRP A 824 -4.57 -5.14 -15.64
C TRP A 824 -5.33 -3.88 -16.03
N GLY A 825 -4.57 -2.84 -16.41
CA GLY A 825 -4.94 -1.70 -17.23
C GLY A 825 -5.52 -2.02 -18.63
N TRP A 826 -5.71 -3.30 -18.96
CA TRP A 826 -6.53 -3.75 -20.09
C TRP A 826 -7.60 -4.77 -19.65
N TYR A 827 -7.36 -5.58 -18.62
CA TYR A 827 -8.32 -6.55 -18.10
C TYR A 827 -9.64 -5.93 -17.58
N ILE A 828 -9.62 -4.75 -16.94
CA ILE A 828 -10.89 -4.16 -16.46
C ILE A 828 -11.68 -3.47 -17.61
N TYR A 829 -11.01 -3.01 -18.68
CA TYR A 829 -11.69 -2.71 -19.96
C TYR A 829 -12.42 -3.95 -20.47
N TRP A 830 -11.74 -5.09 -20.53
CA TRP A 830 -12.35 -6.38 -20.92
C TRP A 830 -13.48 -6.81 -19.99
N THR A 831 -13.41 -6.49 -18.69
CA THR A 831 -14.48 -6.77 -17.70
C THR A 831 -15.73 -5.90 -17.89
N ILE A 832 -15.63 -4.77 -18.59
CA ILE A 832 -16.79 -4.03 -19.11
C ILE A 832 -17.22 -4.59 -20.46
N LYS A 833 -16.27 -4.83 -21.36
CA LYS A 833 -16.55 -5.29 -22.73
C LYS A 833 -17.32 -6.61 -22.78
N THR A 834 -16.84 -7.64 -22.09
CA THR A 834 -17.43 -8.99 -22.10
C THR A 834 -18.17 -9.34 -20.82
N GLY A 835 -18.18 -8.44 -19.83
CA GLY A 835 -18.75 -8.67 -18.51
C GLY A 835 -17.81 -9.40 -17.54
N SER A 836 -18.31 -9.67 -16.33
CA SER A 836 -17.59 -10.43 -15.29
C SER A 836 -18.10 -11.87 -15.23
N MET A 837 -17.22 -12.84 -15.01
CA MET A 837 -17.60 -14.25 -14.83
C MET A 837 -18.64 -14.43 -13.71
N ASN A 838 -18.53 -13.66 -12.62
CA ASN A 838 -19.48 -13.70 -11.50
C ASN A 838 -20.87 -13.15 -11.84
N LEU A 839 -20.99 -12.35 -12.90
CA LEU A 839 -22.24 -11.71 -13.37
C LEU A 839 -22.63 -12.19 -14.77
N ALA A 840 -22.12 -13.33 -15.24
CA ALA A 840 -22.36 -13.82 -16.60
C ALA A 840 -23.86 -14.05 -16.90
N TYR A 841 -24.68 -14.33 -15.89
CA TYR A 841 -26.14 -14.45 -16.03
C TYR A 841 -26.84 -13.12 -16.42
N LEU A 842 -26.20 -11.98 -16.16
CA LEU A 842 -26.60 -10.63 -16.59
C LEU A 842 -25.57 -10.02 -17.56
N GLY A 843 -24.87 -10.88 -18.32
CA GLY A 843 -23.85 -10.48 -19.27
C GLY A 843 -24.39 -9.51 -20.32
N ARG A 844 -25.56 -9.81 -20.90
CA ARG A 844 -26.20 -8.96 -21.93
C ARG A 844 -26.64 -7.59 -21.39
N ASP A 845 -26.97 -7.50 -20.10
CA ASP A 845 -27.49 -6.28 -19.46
C ASP A 845 -26.39 -5.32 -19.01
N PHE A 846 -25.20 -5.83 -18.70
CA PHE A 846 -24.09 -5.07 -18.13
C PHE A 846 -22.79 -5.05 -18.96
N ALA A 847 -22.62 -5.96 -19.92
CA ALA A 847 -21.45 -5.99 -20.79
C ALA A 847 -21.66 -5.12 -22.03
N VAL A 848 -20.58 -4.56 -22.55
CA VAL A 848 -20.60 -3.71 -23.74
C VAL A 848 -19.61 -4.23 -24.79
N PRO A 849 -19.99 -5.27 -25.57
CA PRO A 849 -19.19 -5.83 -26.66
C PRO A 849 -18.74 -4.80 -27.69
N GLU A 850 -19.50 -3.71 -27.85
CA GLU A 850 -19.26 -2.60 -28.77
C GLU A 850 -18.23 -1.58 -28.23
N ALA A 851 -17.78 -1.74 -26.97
CA ALA A 851 -16.72 -0.93 -26.38
C ALA A 851 -15.40 -1.12 -27.14
N LYS A 852 -14.58 -0.07 -27.13
CA LYS A 852 -13.28 0.05 -27.81
C LYS A 852 -12.27 0.60 -26.81
N PHE A 853 -10.97 0.45 -27.03
CA PHE A 853 -9.94 1.00 -26.13
C PHE A 853 -9.11 2.11 -26.77
N ILE A 854 -9.17 3.31 -26.18
CA ILE A 854 -8.44 4.53 -26.60
C ILE A 854 -7.37 4.94 -25.57
N GLY A 855 -7.32 4.26 -24.42
CA GLY A 855 -6.21 4.38 -23.47
C GLY A 855 -4.87 4.04 -24.14
N VAL A 856 -3.75 4.42 -23.52
CA VAL A 856 -2.45 4.35 -24.20
C VAL A 856 -2.01 2.91 -24.46
N THR A 857 -1.53 2.68 -25.68
CA THR A 857 -1.11 1.37 -26.20
C THR A 857 0.39 1.36 -26.47
N MET A 858 0.95 0.19 -26.75
CA MET A 858 2.38 0.06 -27.08
C MET A 858 2.69 0.45 -28.53
N ALA A 859 1.70 0.48 -29.43
CA ALA A 859 1.84 1.06 -30.76
C ALA A 859 2.06 2.58 -30.74
N ASP A 860 1.46 3.30 -29.79
CA ASP A 860 1.50 4.77 -29.69
C ASP A 860 2.93 5.32 -29.50
N LEU A 861 3.83 4.48 -28.98
CA LEU A 861 5.27 4.77 -28.88
C LEU A 861 5.94 5.05 -30.24
N LYS A 862 5.33 4.64 -31.35
CA LYS A 862 5.82 4.90 -32.72
C LYS A 862 5.35 6.24 -33.29
N GLU A 863 4.34 6.85 -32.68
CA GLU A 863 3.70 8.09 -33.17
C GLU A 863 4.01 9.28 -32.26
N PHE A 864 4.14 9.04 -30.96
CA PHE A 864 4.46 10.07 -29.97
C PHE A 864 5.86 9.84 -29.37
N ASP A 865 6.90 10.39 -30.01
CA ASP A 865 8.30 10.22 -29.59
C ASP A 865 8.59 10.63 -28.12
N PHE A 866 7.79 11.53 -27.54
CA PHE A 866 7.92 11.88 -26.13
C PHE A 866 7.51 10.72 -25.21
N LEU A 867 6.51 9.92 -25.60
CA LEU A 867 6.07 8.74 -24.84
C LEU A 867 7.18 7.67 -24.76
N GLN A 868 8.03 7.54 -25.78
CA GLN A 868 9.18 6.61 -25.74
C GLN A 868 10.12 6.89 -24.55
N LYS A 869 10.24 8.16 -24.14
CA LYS A 869 11.06 8.61 -23.00
C LYS A 869 10.36 8.38 -21.66
N LEU A 870 9.05 8.22 -21.67
CA LEU A 870 8.19 7.97 -20.51
C LEU A 870 7.80 6.48 -20.36
N THR A 871 8.35 5.57 -21.18
CA THR A 871 8.09 4.13 -21.03
C THR A 871 8.80 3.53 -19.83
N ILE A 872 8.02 2.87 -18.98
CA ILE A 872 8.47 2.05 -17.86
C ILE A 872 8.72 0.61 -18.37
N LYS A 873 9.52 -0.19 -17.67
CA LYS A 873 9.69 -1.63 -18.00
C LYS A 873 8.43 -2.40 -17.58
N ALA A 874 7.94 -3.30 -18.44
CA ALA A 874 6.85 -4.22 -18.09
C ALA A 874 7.36 -5.36 -17.20
N LYS A 875 6.53 -5.71 -16.22
CA LYS A 875 6.82 -6.63 -15.11
C LYS A 875 6.40 -8.07 -15.44
N ASP A 876 6.83 -9.05 -14.65
CA ASP A 876 6.54 -10.48 -14.85
C ASP A 876 5.04 -10.85 -14.91
N VAL A 877 4.12 -10.13 -14.25
CA VAL A 877 2.66 -10.29 -14.48
C VAL A 877 1.97 -9.12 -15.14
N ASP A 878 2.68 -8.09 -15.57
CA ASP A 878 2.22 -7.38 -16.78
C ASP A 878 2.31 -8.38 -17.95
N LEU A 879 3.45 -9.07 -18.06
CA LEU A 879 3.69 -10.14 -19.03
C LEU A 879 2.74 -11.33 -18.79
N LYS A 880 2.67 -11.89 -17.58
CA LYS A 880 1.76 -13.03 -17.29
C LYS A 880 0.27 -12.66 -17.29
N ARG A 881 -0.16 -11.44 -16.96
CA ARG A 881 -1.56 -11.01 -17.22
C ARG A 881 -1.79 -10.89 -18.71
N ALA A 882 -0.80 -10.45 -19.50
CA ALA A 882 -0.89 -10.50 -20.96
C ALA A 882 -0.94 -11.95 -21.50
N GLU A 883 -0.16 -12.89 -20.96
CA GLU A 883 -0.27 -14.33 -21.28
C GLU A 883 -1.62 -14.91 -20.87
N GLU A 884 -2.16 -14.55 -19.69
CA GLU A 884 -3.47 -15.00 -19.22
C GLU A 884 -4.58 -14.42 -20.09
N MET A 885 -4.45 -13.18 -20.55
CA MET A 885 -5.37 -12.56 -21.52
C MET A 885 -5.27 -13.21 -22.91
N LEU A 886 -4.06 -13.52 -23.41
CA LEU A 886 -3.87 -14.32 -24.63
C LEU A 886 -4.47 -15.73 -24.50
N SER A 887 -4.62 -16.26 -23.28
CA SER A 887 -5.29 -17.55 -23.03
C SER A 887 -6.82 -17.48 -23.03
N TYR A 888 -7.41 -16.28 -22.97
CA TYR A 888 -8.87 -16.10 -23.03
C TYR A 888 -9.37 -16.10 -24.48
N PRO A 889 -10.29 -17.00 -24.89
CA PRO A 889 -10.75 -17.10 -26.28
C PRO A 889 -11.31 -15.79 -26.85
N TRP A 890 -12.04 -15.04 -26.03
CA TRP A 890 -12.66 -13.77 -26.41
C TRP A 890 -11.67 -12.62 -26.64
N ILE A 891 -10.43 -12.72 -26.14
CA ILE A 891 -9.36 -11.74 -26.40
C ILE A 891 -8.49 -12.23 -27.56
N ASN A 892 -8.11 -13.51 -27.55
CA ASN A 892 -7.21 -14.11 -28.54
C ASN A 892 -7.76 -14.04 -29.99
N ARG A 893 -9.07 -13.86 -30.17
CA ARG A 893 -9.69 -13.65 -31.48
C ARG A 893 -9.36 -12.29 -32.13
N HIS A 894 -8.94 -11.29 -31.36
CA HIS A 894 -8.68 -9.94 -31.85
C HIS A 894 -7.19 -9.77 -32.12
N LYS A 895 -6.80 -9.71 -33.39
CA LYS A 895 -5.39 -9.66 -33.80
C LYS A 895 -4.67 -8.43 -33.23
N GLU A 896 -5.35 -7.31 -33.15
CA GLU A 896 -4.85 -6.03 -32.64
C GLU A 896 -4.48 -6.15 -31.15
N TRP A 897 -5.37 -6.72 -30.35
CA TRP A 897 -5.11 -7.04 -28.94
C TRP A 897 -3.98 -8.05 -28.81
N VAL A 898 -4.00 -9.12 -29.61
CA VAL A 898 -2.96 -10.14 -29.60
C VAL A 898 -1.59 -9.56 -29.95
N ASP A 899 -1.52 -8.64 -30.92
CA ASP A 899 -0.27 -8.02 -31.36
C ASP A 899 0.20 -6.93 -30.38
N GLU A 900 -0.69 -6.22 -29.67
CA GLU A 900 -0.37 -5.34 -28.53
C GLU A 900 0.15 -6.12 -27.31
N LEU A 901 -0.53 -7.22 -26.93
CA LEU A 901 -0.10 -8.13 -25.87
C LEU A 901 1.26 -8.76 -26.21
N LYS A 902 1.47 -9.17 -27.47
CA LYS A 902 2.79 -9.57 -27.98
C LYS A 902 3.80 -8.43 -27.98
N LEU A 903 3.39 -7.17 -28.22
CA LEU A 903 4.29 -6.02 -28.22
C LEU A 903 4.76 -5.69 -26.79
N VAL A 904 3.90 -5.82 -25.78
CA VAL A 904 4.29 -5.82 -24.36
C VAL A 904 5.27 -6.96 -24.07
N LEU A 905 4.96 -8.20 -24.46
CA LEU A 905 5.82 -9.37 -24.24
C LEU A 905 7.19 -9.27 -24.95
N LYS A 906 7.23 -8.67 -26.15
CA LYS A 906 8.43 -8.49 -26.97
C LYS A 906 9.29 -7.31 -26.53
N THR A 907 8.70 -6.14 -26.29
CA THR A 907 9.44 -4.92 -25.90
C THR A 907 9.76 -4.89 -24.41
N LYS A 908 8.98 -5.61 -23.59
CA LYS A 908 9.01 -5.59 -22.13
C LYS A 908 8.94 -4.17 -21.57
N LYS A 909 8.02 -3.38 -22.13
CA LYS A 909 7.71 -2.00 -21.73
C LYS A 909 6.20 -1.84 -21.44
N LYS A 910 5.87 -0.87 -20.61
CA LYS A 910 4.52 -0.35 -20.30
C LYS A 910 4.58 1.19 -20.23
N LEU A 911 3.44 1.86 -20.15
CA LEU A 911 3.38 3.32 -20.03
C LEU A 911 2.09 3.76 -19.32
N GLU A 912 2.17 4.76 -18.45
CA GLU A 912 1.05 5.25 -17.64
C GLU A 912 0.19 6.27 -18.38
N GLN A 913 -1.13 6.31 -18.12
CA GLN A 913 -2.03 7.25 -18.80
C GLN A 913 -1.67 8.71 -18.49
N ASP A 914 -1.16 8.98 -17.29
CA ASP A 914 -0.69 10.31 -16.88
C ASP A 914 0.60 10.74 -17.61
N ALA A 915 1.32 9.83 -18.28
CA ALA A 915 2.44 10.19 -19.13
C ALA A 915 2.01 11.11 -20.30
N LEU A 916 0.73 11.07 -20.70
CA LEU A 916 0.15 12.03 -21.66
C LEU A 916 0.28 13.49 -21.18
N GLN A 917 0.18 13.74 -19.88
CA GLN A 917 0.36 15.09 -19.30
C GLN A 917 1.79 15.61 -19.47
N GLY A 918 2.77 14.73 -19.73
CA GLY A 918 4.19 15.05 -19.86
C GLY A 918 4.56 15.92 -21.06
N GLN A 919 3.68 16.09 -22.05
CA GLN A 919 3.87 17.10 -23.12
C GLN A 919 3.26 18.46 -22.75
N ARG A 920 2.03 18.46 -22.20
CA ARG A 920 1.34 19.60 -21.56
C ARG A 920 0.08 19.08 -20.85
N LEU A 921 -0.40 19.78 -19.82
CA LEU A 921 -1.60 19.36 -19.05
C LEU A 921 -2.85 19.13 -19.92
N THR A 922 -3.03 19.89 -20.99
CA THR A 922 -4.17 19.75 -21.92
C THR A 922 -3.99 18.64 -22.96
N PHE A 923 -2.82 18.01 -23.08
CA PHE A 923 -2.50 17.08 -24.17
C PHE A 923 -3.35 15.81 -24.15
N ILE A 924 -3.86 15.39 -22.98
CA ILE A 924 -4.78 14.24 -22.89
C ILE A 924 -5.94 14.40 -23.87
N GLY A 925 -6.52 15.61 -23.97
CA GLY A 925 -7.63 15.87 -24.88
C GLY A 925 -7.23 15.77 -26.35
N ASP A 926 -6.09 16.38 -26.72
CA ASP A 926 -5.57 16.34 -28.10
C ASP A 926 -5.24 14.91 -28.54
N TYR A 927 -4.64 14.11 -27.65
CA TYR A 927 -4.36 12.69 -27.89
C TYR A 927 -5.64 11.86 -28.07
N ILE A 928 -6.69 12.09 -27.27
CA ILE A 928 -7.96 11.35 -27.40
C ILE A 928 -8.65 11.71 -28.72
N ARG A 929 -8.68 12.99 -29.10
CA ARG A 929 -9.20 13.44 -30.40
C ARG A 929 -8.48 12.73 -31.55
N ASP A 930 -7.15 12.82 -31.58
CA ASP A 930 -6.29 12.23 -32.60
C ASP A 930 -6.55 10.72 -32.78
N LYS A 931 -6.72 10.01 -31.65
CA LYS A 931 -7.02 8.57 -31.62
C LYS A 931 -8.42 8.24 -32.14
N ILE A 932 -9.41 9.13 -31.97
CA ILE A 932 -10.79 8.94 -32.45
C ILE A 932 -10.88 9.26 -33.95
N GLU A 933 -10.40 10.43 -34.37
CA GLU A 933 -10.40 10.88 -35.77
C GLU A 933 -9.71 9.87 -36.69
N LYS A 934 -8.50 9.44 -36.31
CA LYS A 934 -7.71 8.45 -37.06
C LYS A 934 -8.18 7.00 -36.84
N LYS A 935 -9.23 6.76 -36.03
CA LYS A 935 -9.81 5.46 -35.70
C LYS A 935 -8.83 4.45 -35.07
N LYS A 936 -7.89 4.96 -34.26
CA LYS A 936 -6.75 4.24 -33.65
C LYS A 936 -7.06 3.65 -32.27
N TRP A 937 -8.18 2.94 -32.18
CA TRP A 937 -8.60 2.19 -31.00
C TRP A 937 -8.30 0.70 -31.13
N LEU A 938 -8.14 0.00 -30.01
CA LEU A 938 -8.20 -1.46 -29.98
C LEU A 938 -9.66 -1.92 -29.89
N PRO A 939 -10.03 -3.07 -30.49
CA PRO A 939 -11.43 -3.45 -30.69
C PRO A 939 -12.09 -4.11 -29.48
#